data_AF-A0A524G0Z5-F1
#
_entry.id   AF-A0A524G0Z5-F1
#
_cell.length_a   1.000
_cell.length_b   1.000
_cell.length_c   1.000
_cell.angle_alpha   90.00
_cell.angle_beta   90.00
_cell.angle_gamma   90.00
#
_symmetry.space_group_name_H-M   'P 1'
#
loop_
_entity.id
_entity.type
_entity.pdbx_description
1 polymer ?
#
loop_
_entity_poly.entity_id
_entity_poly.type
_entity_poly.pdbx_seq_one_letter_code
_entity_poly.pdbx_strand_id
1 'polypeptide(L)'
;MKNPPKTKHKMIKQTLEKAESDLKLALKEKPIQKGEGLFGESRELIVYELAKASNQTVSTLSIAEKVNEQLLLIFRDAKDTITSDEMIQAMTLCLHGLVFGNYDDEDFRFLYRYALRYIRSQTPIEKWLRKALVYLAAVSKDTTEDILKEVRYWIQFLGAPYFGPASFSEIGTELGIDIQSELESEKYRLVDAVARHPQYLKEAVQDMTFLDSMEGLKNWGPDALQLQLLQIKKKEVYEKAQKKIDSDMSVQDSIEEMQKVFEKEKFRTNEQTVLPARLQELSSPPPGEAVDPVIFELIPQKLRMDLLPSVAYSTKTKKIEIIFLGGPRIGRSGIVIKTDTGGILLDFGMSVANHRIPEWVPELEMVDTVLVSHSHLDHVGGLPVLYEEFSGKWCSVGPTGGVTKVLLDDALKVGTPFPPRKYDKLDLVSRFNETNIEKVIKNHVRLEYGVSNEVGPGIIVTPIDACHIPGSAVYLIDIEGVKILYTGDFNMDKSVLFPGANLPTDADYVIFDGTYWAREDFDRTKVRDQISKTIADHGPVVIPSFAVGRSQEILLMLEELGITKNRNVMVTGMAEQVTKIVGVTGSWDSMKKNRVHLDEEDVLVAGGGMMAGGLARHHFNEQHDNPKAAVILCGYLAPRTPGWNLLHGYEPHNCTVEYARLSAHSSASNLESYINSCKGRKIMVHTPVYSPPKGIMIPQYKERIVIPT
;
A
#
# COMPACT_ATOMS: atom_id res chain seq x y z
N MET A 1 11.56 -5.78 -25.93
CA MET A 1 12.55 -4.91 -26.63
C MET A 1 13.22 -5.70 -27.75
N LYS A 2 13.72 -5.07 -28.84
CA LYS A 2 14.31 -5.81 -30.00
C LYS A 2 15.77 -6.27 -29.82
N ASN A 3 16.48 -5.81 -28.79
CA ASN A 3 17.88 -6.18 -28.51
C ASN A 3 18.03 -6.46 -27.00
N PRO A 4 18.93 -7.37 -26.58
CA PRO A 4 19.23 -7.58 -25.17
C PRO A 4 19.78 -6.32 -24.52
N PRO A 5 19.59 -6.16 -23.20
CA PRO A 5 20.06 -4.99 -22.48
C PRO A 5 21.59 -4.90 -22.49
N LYS A 6 22.09 -3.66 -22.50
CA LYS A 6 23.53 -3.38 -22.42
C LYS A 6 23.93 -3.21 -20.96
N THR A 7 24.84 -4.04 -20.49
CA THR A 7 25.40 -3.98 -19.13
C THR A 7 26.93 -3.85 -19.17
N LYS A 8 27.52 -3.19 -18.17
CA LYS A 8 28.98 -3.11 -17.97
C LYS A 8 29.56 -4.34 -17.27
N HIS A 9 28.73 -5.16 -16.63
CA HIS A 9 29.18 -6.30 -15.84
C HIS A 9 29.53 -7.48 -16.74
N LYS A 10 30.82 -7.84 -16.75
CA LYS A 10 31.40 -8.79 -17.71
C LYS A 10 30.68 -10.14 -17.74
N MET A 11 30.35 -10.70 -16.58
CA MET A 11 29.70 -12.00 -16.51
C MET A 11 28.26 -11.97 -17.06
N ILE A 12 27.47 -10.96 -16.70
CA ILE A 12 26.11 -10.78 -17.22
C ILE A 12 26.14 -10.55 -18.73
N LYS A 13 27.06 -9.71 -19.20
CA LYS A 13 27.28 -9.46 -20.63
C LYS A 13 27.60 -10.75 -21.39
N GLN A 14 28.53 -11.57 -20.88
CA GLN A 14 28.88 -12.86 -21.48
C GLN A 14 27.70 -13.83 -21.53
N THR A 15 26.85 -13.85 -20.49
CA THR A 15 25.63 -14.67 -20.47
C THR A 15 24.65 -14.23 -21.57
N LEU A 16 24.43 -12.93 -21.75
CA LEU A 16 23.54 -12.40 -22.79
C LEU A 16 24.09 -12.69 -24.20
N GLU A 17 25.39 -12.45 -24.43
CA GLU A 17 26.05 -12.77 -25.71
C GLU A 17 26.01 -14.27 -26.03
N LYS A 18 26.16 -15.12 -25.01
CA LYS A 18 26.04 -16.58 -25.15
C LYS A 18 24.60 -16.99 -25.50
N ALA A 19 23.59 -16.37 -24.89
CA ALA A 19 22.19 -16.62 -25.23
C ALA A 19 21.88 -16.26 -26.69
N GLU A 20 22.43 -15.14 -27.21
CA GLU A 20 22.31 -14.78 -28.62
C GLU A 20 22.97 -15.82 -29.54
N SER A 21 24.15 -16.33 -29.16
CA SER A 21 24.84 -17.38 -29.92
C SER A 21 24.06 -18.70 -29.92
N ASP A 22 23.52 -19.09 -28.78
CA ASP A 22 22.70 -20.30 -28.64
C ASP A 22 21.38 -20.18 -29.42
N LEU A 23 20.74 -19.00 -29.44
CA LEU A 23 19.57 -18.74 -30.27
C LEU A 23 19.87 -18.93 -31.76
N LYS A 24 21.01 -18.44 -32.25
CA LYS A 24 21.45 -18.64 -33.65
C LYS A 24 21.67 -20.11 -34.00
N LEU A 25 22.06 -20.94 -33.04
CA LEU A 25 22.19 -22.39 -33.24
C LEU A 25 20.81 -23.06 -33.25
N ALA A 26 19.95 -22.71 -32.30
CA ALA A 26 18.63 -23.30 -32.15
C ALA A 26 17.71 -22.97 -33.33
N LEU A 27 17.80 -21.76 -33.91
CA LEU A 27 17.12 -21.39 -35.17
C LEU A 27 17.56 -22.22 -36.38
N LYS A 28 18.72 -22.88 -36.31
CA LYS A 28 19.23 -23.81 -37.33
C LYS A 28 18.96 -25.27 -36.95
N GLU A 29 18.04 -25.50 -36.02
CA GLU A 29 17.67 -26.80 -35.47
C GLU A 29 18.86 -27.57 -34.85
N LYS A 30 19.90 -26.84 -34.42
CA LYS A 30 21.06 -27.44 -33.74
C LYS A 30 20.85 -27.44 -32.24
N PRO A 31 21.27 -28.51 -31.53
CA PRO A 31 21.15 -28.57 -30.08
C PRO A 31 22.03 -27.49 -29.45
N ILE A 32 21.50 -26.85 -28.41
CA ILE A 32 22.25 -25.94 -27.55
C ILE A 32 23.32 -26.77 -26.80
N GLN A 33 24.54 -26.23 -26.66
CA GLN A 33 25.61 -26.95 -25.96
C GLN A 33 25.20 -27.22 -24.49
N LYS A 34 25.53 -28.39 -23.95
CA LYS A 34 25.29 -28.70 -22.52
C LYS A 34 26.01 -27.70 -21.61
N GLY A 35 25.36 -27.30 -20.54
CA GLY A 35 25.88 -26.41 -19.51
C GLY A 35 24.75 -25.71 -18.77
N GLU A 36 25.10 -25.08 -17.66
CA GLU A 36 24.14 -24.37 -16.79
C GLU A 36 24.15 -22.86 -17.07
N GLY A 37 23.03 -22.21 -16.79
CA GLY A 37 22.89 -20.76 -16.73
C GLY A 37 23.41 -20.19 -15.41
N LEU A 38 23.16 -18.89 -15.19
CA LEU A 38 23.69 -18.18 -14.00
C LEU A 38 23.05 -18.66 -12.68
N PHE A 39 21.88 -19.27 -12.74
CA PHE A 39 21.10 -19.75 -11.60
C PHE A 39 21.13 -21.29 -11.48
N GLY A 40 22.00 -21.98 -12.23
CA GLY A 40 22.04 -23.45 -12.28
C GLY A 40 20.95 -24.05 -13.18
N GLU A 41 20.26 -23.21 -13.96
CA GLU A 41 19.17 -23.60 -14.84
C GLU A 41 19.66 -24.10 -16.20
N SER A 42 18.78 -24.76 -16.97
CA SER A 42 19.07 -25.02 -18.38
C SER A 42 19.18 -23.72 -19.18
N ARG A 43 20.22 -23.58 -20.01
CA ARG A 43 20.36 -22.42 -20.90
C ARG A 43 19.21 -22.26 -21.90
N GLU A 44 18.38 -23.27 -22.09
CA GLU A 44 17.17 -23.16 -22.89
C GLU A 44 16.23 -22.05 -22.39
N LEU A 45 16.17 -21.78 -21.07
CA LEU A 45 15.22 -20.81 -20.50
C LEU A 45 15.49 -19.38 -21.00
N ILE A 46 16.75 -18.91 -20.88
CA ILE A 46 17.12 -17.56 -21.34
C ILE A 46 16.99 -17.43 -22.87
N VAL A 47 17.33 -18.49 -23.61
CA VAL A 47 17.23 -18.52 -25.08
C VAL A 47 15.76 -18.49 -25.53
N TYR A 48 14.89 -19.19 -24.82
CA TYR A 48 13.45 -19.22 -25.09
C TYR A 48 12.80 -17.85 -24.93
N GLU A 49 13.12 -17.14 -23.85
CA GLU A 49 12.60 -15.78 -23.64
C GLU A 49 13.22 -14.77 -24.60
N LEU A 50 14.49 -14.92 -24.98
CA LEU A 50 15.11 -14.09 -26.03
C LEU A 50 14.46 -14.33 -27.41
N ALA A 51 14.12 -15.58 -27.73
CA ALA A 51 13.40 -15.94 -28.96
C ALA A 51 12.02 -15.28 -29.00
N LYS A 52 11.24 -15.37 -27.91
CA LYS A 52 9.96 -14.68 -27.74
C LYS A 52 10.07 -13.17 -27.96
N ALA A 53 11.04 -12.52 -27.30
CA ALA A 53 11.25 -11.07 -27.41
C ALA A 53 11.62 -10.63 -28.84
N SER A 54 12.20 -11.56 -29.61
CA SER A 54 12.58 -11.37 -31.02
C SER A 54 11.49 -11.82 -32.01
N ASN A 55 10.31 -12.23 -31.54
CA ASN A 55 9.23 -12.84 -32.34
C ASN A 55 9.71 -14.05 -33.18
N GLN A 56 10.54 -14.90 -32.59
CA GLN A 56 11.06 -16.12 -33.20
C GLN A 56 10.52 -17.34 -32.45
N THR A 57 10.20 -18.39 -33.19
CA THR A 57 9.75 -19.68 -32.63
C THR A 57 10.83 -20.73 -32.84
N VAL A 58 11.14 -21.49 -31.80
CA VAL A 58 12.20 -22.50 -31.80
C VAL A 58 11.67 -23.77 -31.14
N SER A 59 11.41 -24.81 -31.93
CA SER A 59 10.84 -26.09 -31.49
C SER A 59 11.83 -27.01 -30.76
N THR A 60 13.12 -26.66 -30.74
CA THR A 60 14.17 -27.48 -30.11
C THR A 60 14.34 -27.22 -28.61
N LEU A 61 13.55 -26.32 -28.01
CA LEU A 61 13.70 -25.86 -26.61
C LEU A 61 12.76 -26.58 -25.63
N SER A 62 12.74 -27.91 -25.69
CA SER A 62 11.77 -28.74 -24.97
C SER A 62 11.78 -28.60 -23.45
N ILE A 63 12.90 -28.23 -22.83
CA ILE A 63 12.98 -27.98 -21.37
C ILE A 63 12.30 -26.66 -21.06
N ALA A 64 12.61 -25.61 -21.81
CA ALA A 64 12.01 -24.30 -21.61
C ALA A 64 10.49 -24.30 -21.89
N GLU A 65 10.04 -25.06 -22.88
CA GLU A 65 8.60 -25.25 -23.15
C GLU A 65 7.88 -25.88 -21.95
N LYS A 66 8.44 -26.94 -21.35
CA LYS A 66 7.89 -27.56 -20.13
C LYS A 66 7.85 -26.60 -18.95
N VAL A 67 8.92 -25.83 -18.74
CA VAL A 67 8.96 -24.81 -17.67
C VAL A 67 7.95 -23.70 -17.95
N ASN A 68 7.76 -23.31 -19.21
CA ASN A 68 6.75 -22.33 -19.60
C ASN A 68 5.32 -22.85 -19.36
N GLU A 69 5.04 -24.11 -19.66
CA GLU A 69 3.75 -24.73 -19.30
C GLU A 69 3.51 -24.68 -17.79
N GLN A 70 4.52 -25.00 -16.99
CA GLN A 70 4.44 -24.89 -15.53
C GLN A 70 4.20 -23.44 -15.08
N LEU A 71 4.92 -22.48 -15.65
CA LEU A 71 4.75 -21.06 -15.37
C LEU A 71 3.32 -20.59 -15.68
N LEU A 72 2.75 -21.03 -16.80
CA LEU A 72 1.37 -20.72 -17.17
C LEU A 72 0.36 -21.34 -16.22
N LEU A 73 0.60 -22.57 -15.72
CA LEU A 73 -0.24 -23.19 -14.69
C LEU A 73 -0.18 -22.42 -13.36
N ILE A 74 0.99 -21.93 -12.98
CA ILE A 74 1.16 -21.08 -11.79
C ILE A 74 0.39 -19.77 -11.95
N PHE A 75 0.52 -19.10 -13.10
CA PHE A 75 -0.22 -17.87 -13.35
C PHE A 75 -1.74 -18.05 -13.29
N ARG A 76 -2.24 -19.26 -13.57
CA ARG A 76 -3.65 -19.62 -13.48
C ARG A 76 -4.09 -20.05 -12.08
N ASP A 77 -3.19 -20.09 -11.10
CA ASP A 77 -3.43 -20.68 -9.77
C ASP A 77 -3.97 -22.12 -9.86
N ALA A 78 -3.52 -22.88 -10.86
CA ALA A 78 -4.03 -24.21 -11.21
C ALA A 78 -3.14 -25.36 -10.71
N LYS A 79 -2.15 -25.07 -9.85
CA LYS A 79 -1.18 -26.06 -9.36
C LYS A 79 -1.11 -26.05 -7.83
N ASP A 80 -1.86 -26.96 -7.21
CA ASP A 80 -1.95 -27.08 -5.74
C ASP A 80 -0.65 -27.56 -5.06
N THR A 81 0.22 -28.23 -5.82
CA THR A 81 1.51 -28.73 -5.31
C THR A 81 2.64 -28.39 -6.27
N ILE A 82 3.64 -27.69 -5.75
CA ILE A 82 4.82 -27.29 -6.50
C ILE A 82 6.04 -27.47 -5.61
N THR A 83 7.12 -28.04 -6.17
CA THR A 83 8.38 -28.15 -5.44
C THR A 83 9.16 -26.84 -5.49
N SER A 84 10.10 -26.64 -4.56
CA SER A 84 10.98 -25.47 -4.58
C SER A 84 11.75 -25.35 -5.90
N ASP A 85 12.19 -26.47 -6.48
CA ASP A 85 12.97 -26.49 -7.72
C ASP A 85 12.11 -26.09 -8.94
N GLU A 86 10.89 -26.63 -9.05
CA GLU A 86 9.94 -26.23 -10.10
C GLU A 86 9.59 -24.74 -10.01
N MET A 87 9.37 -24.25 -8.79
CA MET A 87 9.10 -22.84 -8.56
C MET A 87 10.29 -21.97 -8.97
N ILE A 88 11.51 -22.35 -8.59
CA ILE A 88 12.74 -21.63 -8.97
C ILE A 88 12.92 -21.62 -10.49
N GLN A 89 12.64 -22.71 -11.19
CA GLN A 89 12.71 -22.74 -12.66
C GLN A 89 11.70 -21.79 -13.29
N ALA A 90 10.44 -21.78 -12.82
CA ALA A 90 9.42 -20.86 -13.31
C ALA A 90 9.76 -19.40 -13.02
N MET A 91 10.25 -19.09 -11.81
CA MET A 91 10.72 -17.76 -11.44
C MET A 91 11.92 -17.32 -12.28
N THR A 92 12.85 -18.24 -12.59
CA THR A 92 14.02 -17.96 -13.44
C THR A 92 13.61 -17.70 -14.89
N LEU A 93 12.65 -18.44 -15.43
CA LEU A 93 12.09 -18.18 -16.75
C LEU A 93 11.44 -16.79 -16.80
N CYS A 94 10.62 -16.46 -15.80
CA CYS A 94 10.00 -15.14 -15.69
C CYS A 94 11.02 -14.02 -15.52
N LEU A 95 12.09 -14.25 -14.75
CA LEU A 95 13.20 -13.30 -14.56
C LEU A 95 13.85 -12.93 -15.90
N HIS A 96 14.18 -13.94 -16.73
CA HIS A 96 14.73 -13.71 -18.06
C HIS A 96 13.74 -12.98 -18.97
N GLY A 97 12.46 -13.36 -18.93
CA GLY A 97 11.42 -12.66 -19.69
C GLY A 97 11.22 -11.22 -19.22
N LEU A 98 11.34 -10.91 -17.93
CA LEU A 98 11.32 -9.55 -17.40
C LEU A 98 12.48 -8.72 -17.96
N VAL A 99 13.69 -9.29 -18.01
CA VAL A 99 14.89 -8.65 -18.59
C VAL A 99 14.71 -8.32 -20.08
N PHE A 100 13.98 -9.15 -20.83
CA PHE A 100 13.72 -8.91 -22.26
C PHE A 100 12.42 -8.14 -22.57
N GLY A 101 11.57 -7.95 -21.54
CA GLY A 101 10.28 -7.26 -21.63
C GLY A 101 9.12 -8.12 -22.14
N ASN A 102 9.18 -9.45 -21.92
CA ASN A 102 8.07 -10.37 -22.16
C ASN A 102 7.09 -10.46 -20.97
N TYR A 103 7.58 -10.15 -19.77
CA TYR A 103 6.81 -10.07 -18.53
C TYR A 103 7.09 -8.72 -17.87
N ASP A 104 6.19 -8.30 -16.98
CA ASP A 104 6.35 -7.08 -16.18
C ASP A 104 6.74 -7.37 -14.72
N ASP A 105 6.93 -6.31 -13.95
CA ASP A 105 7.29 -6.38 -12.53
C ASP A 105 6.18 -6.98 -11.67
N GLU A 106 4.92 -6.84 -12.07
CA GLU A 106 3.77 -7.45 -11.41
C GLU A 106 3.71 -8.97 -11.61
N ASP A 107 4.02 -9.47 -12.81
CA ASP A 107 4.17 -10.90 -13.09
C ASP A 107 5.24 -11.52 -12.16
N PHE A 108 6.38 -10.85 -12.03
CA PHE A 108 7.46 -11.30 -11.15
C PHE A 108 7.05 -11.30 -9.68
N ARG A 109 6.35 -10.25 -9.25
CA ARG A 109 5.82 -10.12 -7.88
C ARG A 109 4.77 -11.17 -7.57
N PHE A 110 3.90 -11.49 -8.52
CA PHE A 110 2.91 -12.55 -8.39
C PHE A 110 3.60 -13.89 -8.11
N LEU A 111 4.61 -14.26 -8.89
CA LEU A 111 5.34 -15.53 -8.70
C LEU A 111 6.01 -15.60 -7.33
N TYR A 112 6.63 -14.50 -6.88
CA TYR A 112 7.23 -14.48 -5.55
C TYR A 112 6.19 -14.72 -4.46
N ARG A 113 5.01 -14.09 -4.53
CA ARG A 113 3.93 -14.34 -3.55
C ARG A 113 3.34 -15.74 -3.66
N TYR A 114 3.23 -16.27 -4.87
CA TYR A 114 2.83 -17.64 -5.08
C TYR A 114 3.78 -18.59 -4.35
N ALA A 115 5.09 -18.34 -4.45
CA ALA A 115 6.10 -19.11 -3.71
C ALA A 115 5.91 -18.98 -2.18
N LEU A 116 5.61 -17.79 -1.66
CA LEU A 116 5.32 -17.61 -0.22
C LEU A 116 4.11 -18.43 0.27
N ARG A 117 3.09 -18.57 -0.58
CA ARG A 117 1.85 -19.29 -0.25
C ARG A 117 2.00 -20.81 -0.31
N TYR A 118 2.67 -21.32 -1.34
CA TYR A 118 2.67 -22.75 -1.65
C TYR A 118 3.97 -23.48 -1.28
N ILE A 119 5.09 -22.77 -1.09
CA ILE A 119 6.35 -23.38 -0.67
C ILE A 119 6.48 -23.34 0.86
N ARG A 120 6.64 -24.51 1.48
CA ARG A 120 6.79 -24.61 2.95
C ARG A 120 8.15 -24.09 3.43
N SER A 121 9.23 -24.46 2.76
CA SER A 121 10.60 -24.03 3.10
C SER A 121 11.02 -22.88 2.20
N GLN A 122 11.09 -21.67 2.76
CA GLN A 122 11.43 -20.47 1.99
C GLN A 122 12.93 -20.31 1.74
N THR A 123 13.80 -21.10 2.40
CA THR A 123 15.26 -20.96 2.30
C THR A 123 15.80 -21.06 0.86
N PRO A 124 15.38 -22.03 0.01
CA PRO A 124 15.84 -22.08 -1.38
C PRO A 124 15.36 -20.88 -2.20
N ILE A 125 14.12 -20.43 -1.97
CA ILE A 125 13.52 -19.28 -2.65
C ILE A 125 14.27 -18.00 -2.28
N GLU A 126 14.58 -17.79 -1.00
CA GLU A 126 15.34 -16.63 -0.54
C GLU A 126 16.76 -16.61 -1.09
N LYS A 127 17.47 -17.76 -1.10
CA LYS A 127 18.81 -17.86 -1.67
C LYS A 127 18.81 -17.49 -3.15
N TRP A 128 17.88 -18.07 -3.91
CA TRP A 128 17.69 -17.76 -5.32
C TRP A 128 17.32 -16.28 -5.53
N LEU A 129 16.40 -15.76 -4.72
CA LEU A 129 15.90 -14.40 -4.84
C LEU A 129 17.02 -13.38 -4.65
N ARG A 130 17.89 -13.54 -3.64
CA ARG A 130 19.00 -12.60 -3.43
C ARG A 130 19.89 -12.49 -4.67
N LYS A 131 20.17 -13.62 -5.33
CA LYS A 131 20.92 -13.64 -6.60
C LYS A 131 20.16 -12.98 -7.73
N ALA A 132 18.86 -13.24 -7.84
CA ALA A 132 18.00 -12.65 -8.86
C ALA A 132 17.92 -11.11 -8.73
N LEU A 133 17.88 -10.59 -7.50
CA LEU A 133 17.83 -9.15 -7.25
C LEU A 133 19.12 -8.44 -7.66
N VAL A 134 20.29 -9.00 -7.30
CA VAL A 134 21.59 -8.43 -7.72
C VAL A 134 21.72 -8.50 -9.25
N TYR A 135 21.30 -9.60 -9.86
CA TYR A 135 21.27 -9.75 -11.31
C TYR A 135 20.39 -8.69 -11.99
N LEU A 136 19.12 -8.53 -11.57
CA LEU A 136 18.21 -7.53 -12.12
C LEU A 136 18.75 -6.10 -12.00
N ALA A 137 19.31 -5.77 -10.84
CA ALA A 137 19.90 -4.47 -10.61
C ALA A 137 21.11 -4.24 -11.52
N ALA A 138 22.03 -5.20 -11.60
CA ALA A 138 23.24 -5.11 -12.41
C ALA A 138 22.98 -5.16 -13.94
N VAL A 139 21.81 -5.61 -14.38
CA VAL A 139 21.42 -5.49 -15.80
C VAL A 139 21.30 -4.01 -16.21
N SER A 140 20.83 -3.14 -15.32
CA SER A 140 20.53 -1.73 -15.62
C SER A 140 21.42 -0.70 -14.93
N LYS A 141 22.15 -1.09 -13.87
CA LYS A 141 22.98 -0.19 -13.06
C LYS A 141 24.46 -0.53 -13.18
N ASP A 142 25.28 0.51 -13.21
CA ASP A 142 26.73 0.38 -13.42
C ASP A 142 27.52 0.34 -12.11
N THR A 143 27.10 1.08 -11.09
CA THR A 143 27.84 1.23 -9.83
C THR A 143 27.29 0.28 -8.76
N THR A 144 28.15 -0.18 -7.85
CA THR A 144 27.75 -1.03 -6.71
C THR A 144 26.71 -0.32 -5.82
N GLU A 145 26.87 0.98 -5.59
CA GLU A 145 25.92 1.77 -4.80
C GLU A 145 24.51 1.77 -5.42
N ASP A 146 24.41 2.03 -6.73
CA ASP A 146 23.13 2.05 -7.43
C ASP A 146 22.52 0.66 -7.53
N ILE A 147 23.35 -0.39 -7.62
CA ILE A 147 22.90 -1.78 -7.53
C ILE A 147 22.26 -2.03 -6.17
N LEU A 148 22.90 -1.65 -5.07
CA LEU A 148 22.34 -1.84 -3.73
C LEU A 148 21.05 -1.03 -3.52
N LYS A 149 20.95 0.19 -4.06
CA LYS A 149 19.71 0.98 -4.04
C LYS A 149 18.59 0.28 -4.80
N GLU A 150 18.87 -0.23 -5.99
CA GLU A 150 17.90 -0.95 -6.83
C GLU A 150 17.49 -2.28 -6.17
N VAL A 151 18.42 -3.02 -5.57
CA VAL A 151 18.12 -4.24 -4.79
C VAL A 151 17.18 -3.89 -3.63
N ARG A 152 17.47 -2.82 -2.88
CA ARG A 152 16.60 -2.34 -1.80
C ARG A 152 15.20 -1.98 -2.30
N TYR A 153 15.10 -1.33 -3.46
CA TYR A 153 13.84 -1.06 -4.13
C TYR A 153 13.09 -2.35 -4.47
N TRP A 154 13.74 -3.37 -5.01
CA TRP A 154 13.06 -4.64 -5.34
C TRP A 154 12.59 -5.43 -4.11
N ILE A 155 13.38 -5.47 -3.03
CA ILE A 155 12.95 -6.10 -1.75
C ILE A 155 11.62 -5.47 -1.29
N GLN A 156 11.58 -4.14 -1.31
CA GLN A 156 10.43 -3.32 -0.99
C GLN A 156 9.26 -3.52 -1.99
N PHE A 157 9.60 -3.52 -3.28
CA PHE A 157 8.89 -4.05 -4.44
C PHE A 157 7.92 -5.19 -4.11
N LEU A 158 8.60 -6.31 -3.89
CA LEU A 158 8.06 -7.64 -3.72
C LEU A 158 7.36 -7.79 -2.36
N GLY A 159 7.73 -6.96 -1.38
CA GLY A 159 7.39 -7.18 0.01
C GLY A 159 8.13 -8.39 0.56
N ALA A 160 9.41 -8.53 0.21
CA ALA A 160 10.30 -9.58 0.69
C ALA A 160 10.87 -9.24 2.10
N PRO A 161 11.35 -10.24 2.86
CA PRO A 161 12.01 -10.03 4.14
C PRO A 161 13.21 -9.09 4.04
N TYR A 162 13.61 -8.51 5.17
CA TYR A 162 14.81 -7.71 5.23
C TYR A 162 16.06 -8.58 5.03
N PHE A 163 16.70 -8.45 3.87
CA PHE A 163 18.02 -9.01 3.61
C PHE A 163 19.05 -7.91 3.87
N GLY A 164 19.84 -7.99 4.94
CA GLY A 164 20.89 -7.01 5.20
C GLY A 164 21.89 -6.90 4.04
N PRO A 165 22.52 -5.73 3.82
CA PRO A 165 23.35 -5.51 2.64
C PRO A 165 24.56 -6.46 2.58
N ALA A 166 25.08 -6.90 3.73
CA ALA A 166 26.11 -7.94 3.83
C ALA A 166 25.72 -9.29 3.21
N SER A 167 24.42 -9.63 3.19
CA SER A 167 23.92 -10.89 2.64
C SER A 167 24.06 -11.00 1.12
N PHE A 168 24.45 -9.91 0.44
CA PHE A 168 24.69 -9.86 -1.00
C PHE A 168 26.17 -9.93 -1.37
N SER A 169 27.11 -9.90 -0.42
CA SER A 169 28.56 -9.83 -0.71
C SER A 169 29.07 -11.07 -1.48
N GLU A 170 28.73 -12.27 -1.01
CA GLU A 170 29.09 -13.54 -1.68
C GLU A 170 28.49 -13.61 -3.09
N ILE A 171 27.22 -13.20 -3.23
CA ILE A 171 26.47 -13.18 -4.49
C ILE A 171 27.08 -12.17 -5.48
N GLY A 172 27.48 -11.00 -4.98
CA GLY A 172 28.20 -10.01 -5.77
C GLY A 172 29.47 -10.61 -6.36
N THR A 173 30.26 -11.30 -5.51
CA THR A 173 31.48 -11.99 -5.94
C THR A 173 31.20 -13.05 -7.01
N GLU A 174 30.15 -13.87 -6.83
CA GLU A 174 29.72 -14.84 -7.84
C GLU A 174 29.39 -14.20 -9.20
N LEU A 175 28.83 -12.98 -9.20
CA LEU A 175 28.45 -12.24 -10.41
C LEU A 175 29.57 -11.32 -10.94
N GLY A 176 30.72 -11.28 -10.27
CA GLY A 176 31.85 -10.41 -10.61
C GLY A 176 31.65 -8.93 -10.26
N ILE A 177 30.87 -8.66 -9.22
CA ILE A 177 30.51 -7.32 -8.71
C ILE A 177 31.09 -7.17 -7.31
N ASP A 178 31.92 -6.14 -7.09
CA ASP A 178 32.55 -5.90 -5.79
C ASP A 178 31.58 -5.15 -4.85
N ILE A 179 30.71 -5.91 -4.19
CA ILE A 179 29.81 -5.42 -3.14
C ILE A 179 30.57 -5.22 -1.83
N GLN A 180 31.58 -6.04 -1.54
CA GLN A 180 32.31 -6.03 -0.27
C GLN A 180 32.98 -4.68 -0.01
N SER A 181 33.65 -4.10 -1.01
CA SER A 181 34.32 -2.80 -0.87
C SER A 181 33.34 -1.67 -0.51
N GLU A 182 32.10 -1.71 -1.02
CA GLU A 182 31.07 -0.71 -0.69
C GLU A 182 30.61 -0.85 0.77
N LEU A 183 30.51 -2.08 1.29
CA LEU A 183 30.10 -2.35 2.68
C LEU A 183 31.13 -1.88 3.71
N GLU A 184 32.42 -1.86 3.35
CA GLU A 184 33.51 -1.41 4.22
C GLU A 184 33.61 0.12 4.34
N SER A 185 32.89 0.85 3.48
CA SER A 185 32.75 2.30 3.54
C SER A 185 32.06 2.74 4.84
N GLU A 186 32.36 3.97 5.29
CA GLU A 186 31.78 4.51 6.53
C GLU A 186 30.25 4.52 6.51
N LYS A 187 29.65 4.65 5.32
CA LYS A 187 28.20 4.69 5.09
C LYS A 187 27.48 3.41 5.53
N TYR A 188 28.11 2.25 5.38
CA TYR A 188 27.49 0.95 5.66
C TYR A 188 27.92 0.32 6.98
N ARG A 189 29.01 0.82 7.60
CA ARG A 189 29.50 0.32 8.89
C ARG A 189 28.45 0.37 10.00
N LEU A 190 27.73 1.49 10.13
CA LEU A 190 26.69 1.62 11.14
C LEU A 190 25.55 0.62 10.89
N VAL A 191 25.06 0.55 9.65
CA VAL A 191 24.00 -0.38 9.23
C VAL A 191 24.37 -1.82 9.57
N ASP A 192 25.58 -2.23 9.21
CA ASP A 192 26.04 -3.60 9.41
C ASP A 192 26.22 -3.92 10.91
N ALA A 193 26.78 -2.99 11.69
CA ALA A 193 26.92 -3.15 13.13
C ALA A 193 25.56 -3.33 13.83
N VAL A 194 24.59 -2.45 13.57
CA VAL A 194 23.28 -2.50 14.23
C VAL A 194 22.39 -3.63 13.71
N ALA A 195 22.55 -4.03 12.44
CA ALA A 195 21.81 -5.16 11.88
C ALA A 195 22.28 -6.49 12.48
N ARG A 196 23.58 -6.65 12.74
CA ARG A 196 24.15 -7.86 13.36
C ARG A 196 23.93 -7.92 14.86
N HIS A 197 23.99 -6.77 15.54
CA HIS A 197 23.79 -6.69 16.98
C HIS A 197 22.84 -5.54 17.39
N PRO A 198 21.53 -5.69 17.12
CA PRO A 198 20.52 -4.68 17.45
C PRO A 198 20.53 -4.21 18.91
N GLN A 199 20.88 -5.10 19.84
CA GLN A 199 20.94 -4.80 21.26
C GLN A 199 21.97 -3.73 21.64
N TYR A 200 22.99 -3.49 20.80
CA TYR A 200 24.02 -2.48 21.03
C TYR A 200 23.75 -1.16 20.28
N LEU A 201 22.51 -0.94 19.83
CA LEU A 201 22.15 0.29 19.11
C LEU A 201 22.51 1.55 19.90
N LYS A 202 22.26 1.55 21.22
CA LYS A 202 22.53 2.69 22.09
C LYS A 202 24.03 3.03 22.13
N GLU A 203 24.87 2.02 22.33
CA GLU A 203 26.32 2.15 22.38
C GLU A 203 26.88 2.56 21.00
N ALA A 204 26.34 1.99 19.92
CA ALA A 204 26.77 2.28 18.56
C ALA A 204 26.51 3.74 18.13
N VAL A 205 25.49 4.39 18.70
CA VAL A 205 25.10 5.77 18.37
C VAL A 205 25.36 6.77 19.50
N GLN A 206 26.08 6.38 20.55
CA GLN A 206 26.29 7.20 21.75
C GLN A 206 26.90 8.57 21.40
N ASP A 207 27.97 8.57 20.60
CA ASP A 207 28.72 9.78 20.24
C ASP A 207 28.23 10.43 18.93
N MET A 208 27.10 9.96 18.40
CA MET A 208 26.47 10.49 17.18
C MET A 208 25.27 11.37 17.52
N THR A 209 25.04 12.40 16.71
CA THR A 209 23.79 13.15 16.76
C THR A 209 22.65 12.33 16.14
N PHE A 210 21.39 12.66 16.46
CA PHE A 210 20.24 11.95 15.89
C PHE A 210 20.24 12.00 14.35
N LEU A 211 20.53 13.16 13.77
CA LEU A 211 20.61 13.32 12.31
C LEU A 211 21.71 12.43 11.70
N ASP A 212 22.90 12.40 12.29
CA ASP A 212 24.03 11.61 11.77
C ASP A 212 23.71 10.10 11.83
N SER A 213 23.11 9.64 12.93
CA SER A 213 22.66 8.26 13.06
C SER A 213 21.56 7.90 12.07
N MET A 214 20.58 8.80 11.86
CA MET A 214 19.50 8.60 10.90
C MET A 214 20.01 8.55 9.46
N GLU A 215 20.92 9.46 9.07
CA GLU A 215 21.49 9.45 7.71
C GLU A 215 22.31 8.17 7.46
N GLY A 216 23.05 7.71 8.48
CA GLY A 216 23.75 6.41 8.42
C GLY A 216 22.81 5.21 8.24
N LEU A 217 21.58 5.29 8.77
CA LEU A 217 20.58 4.21 8.67
C LEU A 217 19.57 4.39 7.53
N LYS A 218 19.54 5.53 6.85
CA LYS A 218 18.47 5.94 5.93
C LYS A 218 18.11 4.93 4.84
N ASN A 219 19.09 4.29 4.23
CA ASN A 219 18.86 3.40 3.09
C ASN A 219 18.58 1.95 3.49
N TRP A 220 19.24 1.47 4.55
CA TRP A 220 19.28 0.06 4.90
C TRP A 220 18.92 -0.24 6.35
N GLY A 221 18.86 0.75 7.23
CA GLY A 221 18.39 0.58 8.60
C GLY A 221 16.95 0.06 8.62
N PRO A 222 16.67 -1.06 9.33
CA PRO A 222 15.31 -1.50 9.57
C PRO A 222 14.49 -0.43 10.29
N ASP A 223 13.24 -0.25 9.89
CA ASP A 223 12.36 0.79 10.45
C ASP A 223 12.18 0.62 11.97
N ALA A 224 12.14 -0.62 12.47
CA ALA A 224 12.10 -0.91 13.90
C ALA A 224 13.33 -0.38 14.68
N LEU A 225 14.52 -0.43 14.08
CA LEU A 225 15.73 0.12 14.70
C LEU A 225 15.76 1.64 14.64
N GLN A 226 15.25 2.24 13.56
CA GLN A 226 15.13 3.69 13.46
C GLN A 226 14.15 4.24 14.52
N LEU A 227 13.06 3.52 14.80
CA LEU A 227 12.13 3.84 15.89
C LEU A 227 12.81 3.76 17.27
N GLN A 228 13.56 2.70 17.55
CA GLN A 228 14.32 2.57 18.81
C GLN A 228 15.39 3.67 18.95
N LEU A 229 16.08 4.02 17.86
CA LEU A 229 17.04 5.12 17.83
C LEU A 229 16.37 6.44 18.22
N LEU A 230 15.18 6.72 17.66
CA LEU A 230 14.41 7.89 18.03
C LEU A 230 14.06 7.89 19.51
N GLN A 231 13.56 6.78 20.06
CA GLN A 231 13.22 6.70 21.49
C GLN A 231 14.42 6.99 22.40
N ILE A 232 15.60 6.45 22.07
CA ILE A 232 16.85 6.69 22.80
C ILE A 232 17.22 8.18 22.75
N LYS A 233 17.31 8.74 21.53
CA LYS A 233 17.75 10.14 21.34
C LYS A 233 16.73 11.15 21.84
N LYS A 234 15.44 10.85 21.71
CA LYS A 234 14.34 11.65 22.27
C LYS A 234 14.50 11.80 23.77
N LYS A 235 14.68 10.70 24.51
CA LYS A 235 14.89 10.75 25.96
C LYS A 235 16.10 11.63 26.34
N GLU A 236 17.24 11.45 25.66
CA GLU A 236 18.45 12.23 25.92
C GLU A 236 18.24 13.74 25.71
N VAL A 237 17.58 14.12 24.62
CA VAL A 237 17.34 15.53 24.26
C VAL A 237 16.31 16.17 25.18
N TYR A 238 15.25 15.45 25.56
CA TYR A 238 14.24 15.94 26.51
C TYR A 238 14.80 16.16 27.92
N GLU A 239 15.67 15.26 28.41
CA GLU A 239 16.37 15.44 29.69
C GLU A 239 17.31 16.67 29.68
N LYS A 240 17.92 16.98 28.52
CA LYS A 240 18.71 18.21 28.34
C LYS A 240 17.81 19.46 28.30
N ALA A 241 16.68 19.39 27.61
CA ALA A 241 15.71 20.48 27.50
C ALA A 241 15.10 20.84 28.87
N GLN A 242 14.72 19.84 29.67
CA GLN A 242 14.17 20.06 31.01
C GLN A 242 15.10 20.89 31.91
N LYS A 243 16.42 20.74 31.79
CA LYS A 243 17.40 21.52 32.58
C LYS A 243 17.43 23.01 32.22
N LYS A 244 16.77 23.40 31.13
CA LYS A 244 16.69 24.77 30.63
C LYS A 244 15.32 25.41 30.83
N ILE A 245 14.35 24.64 31.28
CA ILE A 245 12.95 25.06 31.42
C ILE A 245 12.56 24.98 32.88
N ASP A 246 12.01 26.07 33.40
CA ASP A 246 11.47 26.16 34.76
C ASP A 246 9.98 26.53 34.74
N SER A 247 9.35 26.53 35.92
CA SER A 247 7.91 26.76 36.09
C SER A 247 7.46 28.21 35.88
N ASP A 248 8.40 29.15 35.85
CA ASP A 248 8.11 30.59 35.75
C ASP A 248 8.14 31.08 34.30
N MET A 249 8.62 30.26 33.37
CA MET A 249 8.64 30.54 31.94
C MET A 249 7.24 30.47 31.32
N SER A 250 6.97 31.36 30.36
CA SER A 250 5.77 31.24 29.52
C SER A 250 5.83 30.01 28.61
N VAL A 251 4.68 29.57 28.09
CA VAL A 251 4.59 28.48 27.10
C VAL A 251 5.43 28.80 25.86
N GLN A 252 5.31 30.03 25.35
CA GLN A 252 6.09 30.51 24.19
C GLN A 252 7.60 30.46 24.45
N ASP A 253 8.06 31.04 25.57
CA ASP A 253 9.50 31.09 25.88
C ASP A 253 10.07 29.68 26.10
N SER A 254 9.28 28.80 26.71
CA SER A 254 9.65 27.41 26.96
C SER A 254 9.78 26.61 25.67
N ILE A 255 8.85 26.76 24.72
CA ILE A 255 8.95 26.15 23.39
C ILE A 255 10.18 26.67 22.65
N GLU A 256 10.44 27.98 22.68
CA GLU A 256 11.60 28.56 22.01
C GLU A 256 12.93 28.06 22.60
N GLU A 257 13.03 27.95 23.92
CA GLU A 257 14.24 27.43 24.57
C GLU A 257 14.42 25.93 24.31
N MET A 258 13.34 25.15 24.35
CA MET A 258 13.36 23.74 23.99
C MET A 258 13.80 23.53 22.54
N GLN A 259 13.28 24.35 21.63
CA GLN A 259 13.63 24.32 20.22
C GLN A 259 15.12 24.61 20.01
N LYS A 260 15.69 25.61 20.70
CA LYS A 260 17.15 25.86 20.65
C LYS A 260 17.97 24.65 21.10
N VAL A 261 17.52 23.92 22.12
CA VAL A 261 18.17 22.68 22.55
C VAL A 261 18.10 21.62 21.45
N PHE A 262 16.93 21.42 20.84
CA PHE A 262 16.74 20.45 19.76
C PHE A 262 17.61 20.78 18.55
N GLU A 263 17.69 22.06 18.20
CA GLU A 263 18.55 22.54 17.12
C GLU A 263 20.03 22.29 17.40
N LYS A 264 20.49 22.64 18.61
CA LYS A 264 21.88 22.45 19.06
C LYS A 264 22.29 20.98 19.06
N GLU A 265 21.39 20.10 19.49
CA GLU A 265 21.60 18.65 19.55
C GLU A 265 21.37 17.96 18.19
N LYS A 266 21.06 18.73 17.15
CA LYS A 266 20.66 18.24 15.81
C LYS A 266 19.57 17.17 15.89
N PHE A 267 18.57 17.37 16.76
CA PHE A 267 17.38 16.53 16.87
C PHE A 267 16.41 16.85 15.72
N ARG A 268 16.85 16.50 14.51
CA ARG A 268 16.26 16.87 13.23
C ARG A 268 16.13 15.65 12.33
N THR A 269 15.15 15.66 11.43
CA THR A 269 14.94 14.58 10.46
C THR A 269 15.60 14.84 9.11
N ASN A 270 16.01 16.08 8.88
CA ASN A 270 16.87 16.54 7.80
C ASN A 270 17.51 17.89 8.20
N GLU A 271 18.37 18.44 7.35
CA GLU A 271 19.09 19.70 7.65
C GLU A 271 18.15 20.88 7.96
N GLN A 272 16.98 20.92 7.33
CA GLN A 272 16.03 22.04 7.37
C GLN A 272 14.89 21.85 8.37
N THR A 273 14.73 20.66 8.96
CA THR A 273 13.54 20.31 9.73
C THR A 273 13.89 19.73 11.10
N VAL A 274 13.69 20.56 12.12
CA VAL A 274 13.73 20.14 13.52
C VAL A 274 12.43 19.43 13.87
N LEU A 275 12.52 18.44 14.75
CA LEU A 275 11.31 17.82 15.30
C LEU A 275 10.55 18.83 16.18
N PRO A 276 9.21 18.87 16.11
CA PRO A 276 8.40 19.72 16.99
C PRO A 276 8.71 19.49 18.47
N ALA A 277 8.83 20.57 19.22
CA ALA A 277 8.99 20.53 20.68
C ALA A 277 7.62 20.29 21.35
N ARG A 278 7.53 19.29 22.24
CA ARG A 278 6.33 19.00 23.02
C ARG A 278 6.57 19.20 24.50
N LEU A 279 6.15 20.35 25.03
CA LEU A 279 6.33 20.66 26.45
C LEU A 279 5.71 19.60 27.36
N GLN A 280 4.56 19.04 27.00
CA GLN A 280 3.85 18.02 27.79
C GLN A 280 4.64 16.72 28.01
N GLU A 281 5.70 16.47 27.24
CA GLU A 281 6.57 15.30 27.41
C GLU A 281 7.78 15.59 28.34
N LEU A 282 7.95 16.82 28.80
CA LEU A 282 8.88 17.16 29.87
C LEU A 282 8.43 16.50 31.18
N SER A 283 9.38 16.17 32.04
CA SER A 283 9.07 15.59 33.36
C SER A 283 8.36 16.59 34.29
N SER A 284 8.66 17.88 34.12
CA SER A 284 8.10 19.02 34.84
C SER A 284 7.88 20.16 33.83
N PRO A 285 6.79 20.11 33.04
CA PRO A 285 6.45 21.18 32.10
C PRO A 285 6.08 22.49 32.82
N PRO A 286 6.21 23.64 32.16
CA PRO A 286 5.60 24.89 32.64
C PRO A 286 4.07 24.72 32.73
N PRO A 287 3.33 25.58 33.45
CA PRO A 287 1.87 25.55 33.45
C PRO A 287 1.30 25.93 32.07
N GLY A 288 0.34 25.16 31.58
CA GLY A 288 -0.36 25.43 30.32
C GLY A 288 -1.30 26.63 30.40
N GLU A 289 -1.69 27.16 29.24
CA GLU A 289 -2.59 28.30 29.15
C GLU A 289 -4.07 27.87 29.28
N ALA A 290 -4.92 28.81 29.68
CA ALA A 290 -6.36 28.58 29.70
C ALA A 290 -6.87 28.43 28.27
N VAL A 291 -7.44 27.28 27.95
CA VAL A 291 -8.02 26.99 26.63
C VAL A 291 -9.25 27.89 26.41
N ASP A 292 -9.33 28.53 25.24
CA ASP A 292 -10.48 29.34 24.85
C ASP A 292 -11.77 28.50 24.89
N PRO A 293 -12.88 28.98 25.50
CA PRO A 293 -14.13 28.23 25.57
C PRO A 293 -14.72 27.82 24.22
N VAL A 294 -14.49 28.61 23.16
CA VAL A 294 -14.92 28.29 21.80
C VAL A 294 -14.13 27.11 21.26
N ILE A 295 -12.80 27.14 21.41
CA ILE A 295 -11.92 26.02 21.07
C ILE A 295 -12.34 24.76 21.84
N PHE A 296 -12.61 24.89 23.14
CA PHE A 296 -13.04 23.79 23.98
C PHE A 296 -14.33 23.10 23.46
N GLU A 297 -15.29 23.87 22.95
CA GLU A 297 -16.51 23.33 22.38
C GLU A 297 -16.32 22.72 20.98
N LEU A 298 -15.33 23.19 20.22
CA LEU A 298 -14.95 22.60 18.92
C LEU A 298 -14.23 21.26 19.06
N ILE A 299 -13.69 20.92 20.24
CA ILE A 299 -13.05 19.62 20.48
C ILE A 299 -14.13 18.58 20.85
N PRO A 300 -14.26 17.48 20.07
CA PRO A 300 -15.15 16.37 20.39
C PRO A 300 -14.97 15.88 21.83
N GLN A 301 -16.07 15.57 22.52
CA GLN A 301 -16.04 15.15 23.92
C GLN A 301 -15.05 14.00 24.21
N LYS A 302 -14.94 13.02 23.30
CA LYS A 302 -13.99 11.90 23.42
C LYS A 302 -12.53 12.31 23.23
N LEU A 303 -12.26 13.40 22.53
CA LEU A 303 -10.92 13.95 22.31
C LEU A 303 -10.48 14.87 23.44
N ARG A 304 -11.42 15.50 24.17
CA ARG A 304 -11.11 16.49 25.23
C ARG A 304 -10.03 15.98 26.18
N MET A 305 -10.18 14.82 26.80
CA MET A 305 -9.20 14.35 27.79
C MET A 305 -7.78 14.17 27.24
N ASP A 306 -7.63 13.72 26.00
CA ASP A 306 -6.33 13.36 25.43
C ASP A 306 -5.69 14.50 24.64
N LEU A 307 -6.49 15.38 24.01
CA LEU A 307 -6.01 16.51 23.22
C LEU A 307 -5.89 17.80 24.03
N LEU A 308 -6.63 17.97 25.14
CA LEU A 308 -6.56 19.19 25.95
C LEU A 308 -5.13 19.51 26.42
N PRO A 309 -4.31 18.53 26.86
CA PRO A 309 -2.91 18.81 27.19
C PRO A 309 -2.17 19.40 25.99
N SER A 310 -2.26 18.79 24.80
CA SER A 310 -1.56 19.31 23.61
C SER A 310 -2.04 20.72 23.22
N VAL A 311 -3.35 20.98 23.27
CA VAL A 311 -3.93 22.29 22.90
C VAL A 311 -3.56 23.38 23.91
N ALA A 312 -3.51 23.05 25.21
CA ALA A 312 -3.16 24.01 26.27
C ALA A 312 -1.70 24.50 26.20
N TYR A 313 -0.82 23.77 25.50
CA TYR A 313 0.57 24.15 25.25
C TYR A 313 0.82 24.58 23.79
N SER A 314 -0.24 24.85 23.02
CA SER A 314 -0.11 25.36 21.65
C SER A 314 0.43 26.78 21.60
N THR A 315 1.06 27.11 20.48
CA THR A 315 1.43 28.49 20.12
C THR A 315 1.01 28.72 18.67
N LYS A 316 1.01 29.98 18.23
CA LYS A 316 0.70 30.30 16.82
C LYS A 316 1.66 29.58 15.89
N THR A 317 1.12 28.86 14.93
CA THR A 317 1.90 28.14 13.91
C THR A 317 2.65 29.16 13.05
N LYS A 318 3.96 28.95 12.85
CA LYS A 318 4.81 29.76 11.94
C LYS A 318 5.10 29.00 10.63
N LYS A 319 5.00 27.67 10.68
CA LYS A 319 5.31 26.79 9.55
C LYS A 319 4.39 25.57 9.54
N ILE A 320 3.81 25.28 8.37
CA ILE A 320 3.11 24.01 8.09
C ILE A 320 4.00 23.17 7.18
N GLU A 321 4.14 21.89 7.48
CA GLU A 321 4.82 20.92 6.63
C GLU A 321 3.92 19.75 6.28
N ILE A 322 3.80 19.46 4.98
CA ILE A 322 3.13 18.27 4.46
C ILE A 322 4.20 17.27 4.04
N ILE A 323 4.15 16.04 4.57
CA ILE A 323 5.14 14.98 4.35
C ILE A 323 4.43 13.74 3.80
N PHE A 324 4.84 13.28 2.62
CA PHE A 324 4.21 12.15 1.94
C PHE A 324 4.92 10.83 2.29
N LEU A 325 4.40 10.09 3.27
CA LEU A 325 4.99 8.81 3.72
C LEU A 325 4.59 7.64 2.83
N GLY A 326 3.40 7.75 2.25
CA GLY A 326 2.75 6.78 1.41
C GLY A 326 1.64 7.45 0.59
N GLY A 327 1.08 6.71 -0.37
CA GLY A 327 0.03 7.26 -1.23
C GLY A 327 0.44 7.98 -2.53
N PRO A 328 1.70 8.33 -2.91
CA PRO A 328 1.98 8.76 -4.30
C PRO A 328 1.55 7.78 -5.40
N ARG A 329 1.41 6.52 -5.02
CA ARG A 329 0.93 5.40 -5.83
C ARG A 329 -0.23 4.74 -5.11
N ILE A 330 -1.02 3.97 -5.84
CA ILE A 330 -2.15 3.20 -5.29
C ILE A 330 -1.64 2.28 -4.17
N GLY A 331 -2.33 2.31 -3.03
CA GLY A 331 -1.97 1.56 -1.83
C GLY A 331 -1.18 2.37 -0.78
N ARG A 332 -1.25 1.91 0.48
CA ARG A 332 -0.47 2.42 1.63
C ARG A 332 -0.50 3.95 1.75
N SER A 333 -1.69 4.56 1.74
CA SER A 333 -1.84 6.00 1.95
C SER A 333 -1.32 6.40 3.34
N GLY A 334 -0.64 7.54 3.43
CA GLY A 334 -0.15 8.08 4.69
C GLY A 334 0.55 9.41 4.48
N ILE A 335 -0.05 10.49 4.97
CA ILE A 335 0.44 11.85 4.77
C ILE A 335 0.43 12.57 6.12
N VAL A 336 1.58 13.04 6.57
CA VAL A 336 1.67 13.84 7.79
C VAL A 336 1.51 15.31 7.43
N ILE A 337 0.62 16.01 8.13
CA ILE A 337 0.60 17.47 8.18
C ILE A 337 1.04 17.87 9.58
N LYS A 338 2.21 18.48 9.70
CA LYS A 338 2.72 18.96 10.98
C LYS A 338 2.82 20.48 11.00
N THR A 339 2.69 21.02 12.20
CA THR A 339 3.00 22.40 12.56
C THR A 339 4.25 22.40 13.45
N ASP A 340 4.57 23.56 14.02
CA ASP A 340 5.65 23.69 15.01
C ASP A 340 5.29 23.05 16.36
N THR A 341 3.99 22.83 16.63
CA THR A 341 3.45 22.44 17.94
C THR A 341 2.85 21.03 17.97
N GLY A 342 2.62 20.42 16.81
CA GLY A 342 1.95 19.13 16.70
C GLY A 342 1.69 18.72 15.26
N GLY A 343 0.75 17.81 15.05
CA GLY A 343 0.40 17.39 13.70
C GLY A 343 -0.72 16.37 13.63
N ILE A 344 -1.20 16.17 12.41
CA ILE A 344 -2.18 15.15 12.08
C ILE A 344 -1.62 14.20 11.02
N LEU A 345 -2.08 12.96 11.07
CA LEU A 345 -1.79 11.96 10.05
C LEU A 345 -3.06 11.68 9.24
N LEU A 346 -2.99 11.91 7.94
CA LEU A 346 -4.05 11.63 6.99
C LEU A 346 -3.86 10.22 6.45
N ASP A 347 -4.77 9.33 6.84
CA ASP A 347 -4.74 7.89 6.60
C ASP A 347 -3.44 7.20 7.08
N PHE A 348 -3.54 5.90 7.34
CA PHE A 348 -2.36 5.07 7.55
C PHE A 348 -2.64 3.65 7.08
N GLY A 349 -2.42 3.46 5.78
CA GLY A 349 -2.83 2.29 5.05
C GLY A 349 -1.83 1.15 5.03
N MET A 350 -2.22 0.09 4.33
CA MET A 350 -1.34 -1.01 3.97
C MET A 350 -1.64 -1.42 2.53
N SER A 351 -0.60 -1.60 1.74
CA SER A 351 -0.76 -2.18 0.41
C SER A 351 -1.23 -3.63 0.54
N VAL A 352 -2.44 -3.92 0.05
CA VAL A 352 -2.95 -5.29 -0.08
C VAL A 352 -2.12 -6.14 -1.03
N ALA A 353 -1.33 -5.49 -1.88
CA ALA A 353 -0.37 -6.18 -2.69
C ALA A 353 0.78 -6.65 -1.79
N ASN A 354 1.72 -5.78 -1.44
CA ASN A 354 3.00 -6.21 -0.85
C ASN A 354 3.06 -6.14 0.68
N HIS A 355 1.92 -5.94 1.36
CA HIS A 355 1.83 -5.81 2.82
C HIS A 355 2.85 -4.81 3.38
N ARG A 356 3.08 -3.71 2.65
CA ARG A 356 3.86 -2.57 3.14
C ARG A 356 2.91 -1.51 3.67
N ILE A 357 3.34 -0.89 4.74
CA ILE A 357 2.75 0.32 5.31
C ILE A 357 3.47 1.57 4.75
N PRO A 358 2.97 2.79 4.98
CA PRO A 358 3.71 4.02 4.73
C PRO A 358 5.08 3.99 5.41
N GLU A 359 6.06 4.67 4.82
CA GLU A 359 7.40 4.68 5.40
C GLU A 359 7.41 5.37 6.75
N TRP A 360 8.06 4.75 7.73
CA TRP A 360 8.20 5.36 9.03
C TRP A 360 9.10 6.61 8.94
N VAL A 361 8.69 7.66 9.64
CA VAL A 361 9.49 8.87 9.89
C VAL A 361 9.34 9.27 11.36
N PRO A 362 10.34 9.96 11.93
CA PRO A 362 10.28 10.39 13.33
C PRO A 362 9.09 11.31 13.67
N GLU A 363 8.58 12.07 12.71
CA GLU A 363 7.41 12.93 12.88
C GLU A 363 6.12 12.18 13.23
N LEU A 364 6.04 10.86 12.98
CA LEU A 364 4.88 10.06 13.38
C LEU A 364 4.65 10.03 14.89
N GLU A 365 5.73 10.13 15.69
CA GLU A 365 5.64 10.27 17.15
C GLU A 365 5.00 11.60 17.57
N MET A 366 5.03 12.60 16.68
CA MET A 366 4.53 13.96 16.90
C MET A 366 3.13 14.19 16.32
N VAL A 367 2.47 13.12 15.86
CA VAL A 367 1.07 13.15 15.47
C VAL A 367 0.22 13.18 16.74
N ASP A 368 -0.80 14.02 16.77
CA ASP A 368 -1.80 14.10 17.84
C ASP A 368 -3.03 13.25 17.50
N THR A 369 -3.48 13.34 16.24
CA THR A 369 -4.68 12.68 15.75
C THR A 369 -4.47 12.10 14.35
N VAL A 370 -5.02 10.91 14.12
CA VAL A 370 -5.11 10.33 12.77
C VAL A 370 -6.48 10.62 12.18
N LEU A 371 -6.56 11.15 10.96
CA LEU A 371 -7.80 11.35 10.22
C LEU A 371 -7.90 10.28 9.13
N VAL A 372 -8.91 9.43 9.24
CA VAL A 372 -9.13 8.34 8.29
C VAL A 372 -10.25 8.73 7.33
N SER A 373 -9.92 8.81 6.04
CA SER A 373 -10.87 9.14 4.97
C SER A 373 -11.97 8.08 4.85
N HIS A 374 -11.61 6.80 4.82
CA HIS A 374 -12.56 5.71 4.67
C HIS A 374 -11.95 4.36 5.08
N SER A 375 -12.75 3.29 5.07
CA SER A 375 -12.36 2.01 5.71
C SER A 375 -11.48 1.07 4.89
N HIS A 376 -11.13 1.34 3.62
CA HIS A 376 -10.33 0.40 2.84
C HIS A 376 -8.92 0.20 3.44
N LEU A 377 -8.36 -1.00 3.25
CA LEU A 377 -7.09 -1.40 3.90
C LEU A 377 -5.89 -0.56 3.46
N ASP A 378 -5.90 0.00 2.26
CA ASP A 378 -4.91 0.95 1.78
C ASP A 378 -5.02 2.34 2.41
N HIS A 379 -6.01 2.57 3.29
CA HIS A 379 -6.17 3.77 4.10
C HIS A 379 -6.14 3.49 5.61
N VAL A 380 -6.51 2.27 6.06
CA VAL A 380 -6.55 1.91 7.50
C VAL A 380 -5.66 0.74 7.92
N GLY A 381 -5.14 -0.02 6.95
CA GLY A 381 -4.47 -1.30 7.20
C GLY A 381 -3.13 -1.18 7.93
N GLY A 382 -2.55 0.02 8.02
CA GLY A 382 -1.36 0.28 8.82
C GLY A 382 -1.69 0.61 10.28
N LEU A 383 -2.94 0.93 10.63
CA LEU A 383 -3.30 1.41 11.97
C LEU A 383 -2.86 0.45 13.09
N PRO A 384 -3.00 -0.90 12.99
CA PRO A 384 -2.51 -1.78 14.04
C PRO A 384 -1.00 -1.71 14.24
N VAL A 385 -0.22 -1.40 13.21
CA VAL A 385 1.23 -1.22 13.37
C VAL A 385 1.52 0.10 14.07
N LEU A 386 0.80 1.18 13.72
CA LEU A 386 0.94 2.49 14.35
C LEU A 386 0.59 2.43 15.85
N TYR A 387 -0.53 1.79 16.19
CA TYR A 387 -1.05 1.65 17.56
C TYR A 387 -0.24 0.70 18.45
N GLU A 388 0.89 0.18 17.99
CA GLU A 388 1.86 -0.43 18.91
C GLU A 388 2.36 0.60 19.93
N GLU A 389 2.83 1.75 19.43
CA GLU A 389 3.38 2.86 20.22
C GLU A 389 2.42 4.06 20.29
N PHE A 390 1.64 4.31 19.24
CA PHE A 390 0.73 5.44 19.20
C PHE A 390 -0.44 5.26 20.18
N SER A 391 -0.63 6.26 21.04
CA SER A 391 -1.69 6.30 22.06
C SER A 391 -2.81 7.30 21.75
N GLY A 392 -2.62 8.15 20.73
CA GLY A 392 -3.56 9.17 20.35
C GLY A 392 -4.84 8.62 19.71
N LYS A 393 -5.69 9.55 19.28
CA LYS A 393 -7.02 9.22 18.76
C LYS A 393 -7.00 9.15 17.24
N TRP A 394 -7.92 8.38 16.68
CA TRP A 394 -8.18 8.41 15.25
C TRP A 394 -9.64 8.70 14.98
N CYS A 395 -9.87 9.52 13.97
CA CYS A 395 -11.17 10.06 13.64
C CYS A 395 -11.62 9.55 12.27
N SER A 396 -12.91 9.24 12.17
CA SER A 396 -13.58 8.97 10.90
C SER A 396 -15.06 9.33 11.01
N VAL A 397 -15.80 9.23 9.91
CA VAL A 397 -17.22 9.54 9.85
C VAL A 397 -18.07 8.30 9.57
N GLY A 398 -19.36 8.39 9.87
CA GLY A 398 -20.33 7.35 9.52
C GLY A 398 -19.97 5.96 10.05
N PRO A 399 -20.15 4.89 9.25
CA PRO A 399 -19.86 3.51 9.64
C PRO A 399 -18.36 3.12 9.56
N THR A 400 -17.46 4.02 9.13
CA THR A 400 -16.04 3.69 8.87
C THR A 400 -15.38 2.99 10.06
N GLY A 401 -15.57 3.47 11.29
CA GLY A 401 -15.05 2.82 12.49
C GLY A 401 -15.44 1.35 12.66
N GLY A 402 -16.72 1.04 12.42
CA GLY A 402 -17.23 -0.34 12.53
C GLY A 402 -16.74 -1.24 11.40
N VAL A 403 -16.69 -0.72 10.18
CA VAL A 403 -16.20 -1.45 9.00
C VAL A 403 -14.69 -1.70 9.08
N THR A 404 -13.91 -0.74 9.55
CA THR A 404 -12.46 -0.87 9.78
C THR A 404 -12.16 -2.07 10.66
N LYS A 405 -12.91 -2.28 11.76
CA LYS A 405 -12.73 -3.46 12.61
C LYS A 405 -12.84 -4.76 11.83
N VAL A 406 -13.91 -4.91 11.05
CA VAL A 406 -14.18 -6.13 10.27
C VAL A 406 -13.06 -6.41 9.27
N LEU A 407 -12.56 -5.37 8.60
CA LEU A 407 -11.49 -5.49 7.61
C LEU A 407 -10.13 -5.82 8.24
N LEU A 408 -9.80 -5.21 9.38
CA LEU A 408 -8.55 -5.52 10.09
C LEU A 408 -8.55 -6.94 10.67
N ASP A 409 -9.68 -7.39 11.23
CA ASP A 409 -9.84 -8.76 11.72
C ASP A 409 -9.70 -9.79 10.59
N ASP A 410 -10.23 -9.49 9.41
CA ASP A 410 -10.10 -10.35 8.23
C ASP A 410 -8.66 -10.36 7.69
N ALA A 411 -8.01 -9.19 7.59
CA ALA A 411 -6.60 -9.08 7.21
C ALA A 411 -5.71 -9.95 8.13
N LEU A 412 -5.98 -9.96 9.44
CA LEU A 412 -5.25 -10.82 10.39
C LEU A 412 -5.48 -12.32 10.09
N LYS A 413 -6.73 -12.72 9.81
CA LYS A 413 -7.11 -14.11 9.53
C LYS A 413 -6.54 -14.64 8.23
N VAL A 414 -6.46 -13.81 7.19
CA VAL A 414 -5.82 -14.17 5.91
C VAL A 414 -4.29 -14.18 5.98
N GLY A 415 -3.74 -13.85 7.15
CA GLY A 415 -2.32 -13.98 7.44
C GLY A 415 -1.49 -12.79 6.98
N THR A 416 -2.00 -11.56 7.11
CA THR A 416 -1.24 -10.35 6.84
C THR A 416 -0.35 -9.96 8.03
N PRO A 417 0.96 -9.67 7.82
CA PRO A 417 1.74 -9.92 6.60
C PRO A 417 2.06 -11.41 6.45
N PHE A 418 2.34 -11.87 5.22
CA PHE A 418 2.68 -13.26 4.97
C PHE A 418 4.01 -13.66 5.63
N PRO A 419 4.18 -14.93 6.06
CA PRO A 419 5.50 -15.48 6.39
C PRO A 419 6.48 -15.33 5.21
N PRO A 420 7.79 -15.08 5.47
CA PRO A 420 8.39 -15.03 6.80
C PRO A 420 8.38 -13.63 7.47
N ARG A 421 7.95 -12.57 6.76
CA ARG A 421 7.89 -11.20 7.32
C ARG A 421 7.04 -11.09 8.58
N LYS A 422 5.99 -11.90 8.69
CA LYS A 422 5.19 -12.04 9.93
C LYS A 422 6.03 -12.25 11.18
N TYR A 423 7.16 -12.94 11.05
CA TYR A 423 8.02 -13.33 12.16
C TYR A 423 9.32 -12.53 12.23
N ASP A 424 9.52 -11.58 11.31
CA ASP A 424 10.68 -10.69 11.30
C ASP A 424 10.46 -9.53 12.27
N LYS A 425 11.09 -9.61 13.45
CA LYS A 425 10.99 -8.59 14.51
C LYS A 425 11.52 -7.22 14.09
N LEU A 426 12.33 -7.15 13.03
CA LEU A 426 12.87 -5.89 12.51
C LEU A 426 11.92 -5.23 11.49
N ASP A 427 10.93 -5.96 11.00
CA ASP A 427 9.88 -5.43 10.13
C ASP A 427 8.71 -4.89 10.96
N LEU A 428 8.37 -3.62 10.77
CA LEU A 428 7.24 -3.01 11.47
C LEU A 428 5.91 -3.73 11.19
N VAL A 429 5.70 -4.29 10.00
CA VAL A 429 4.41 -4.95 9.72
C VAL A 429 4.21 -6.23 10.54
N SER A 430 5.28 -6.82 11.10
CA SER A 430 5.16 -7.95 12.05
C SER A 430 4.38 -7.59 13.32
N ARG A 431 4.23 -6.29 13.60
CA ARG A 431 3.46 -5.70 14.69
C ARG A 431 1.95 -5.70 14.43
N PHE A 432 1.51 -6.15 13.25
CA PHE A 432 0.09 -6.32 12.95
C PHE A 432 -0.47 -7.52 13.75
N ASN A 433 -1.17 -7.25 14.85
CA ASN A 433 -1.70 -8.27 15.76
C ASN A 433 -3.04 -7.85 16.40
N GLU A 434 -3.70 -8.82 17.04
CA GLU A 434 -5.02 -8.65 17.66
C GLU A 434 -5.03 -7.57 18.76
N THR A 435 -4.04 -7.58 19.67
CA THR A 435 -3.90 -6.57 20.73
C THR A 435 -3.85 -5.16 20.18
N ASN A 436 -3.13 -4.95 19.08
CA ASN A 436 -3.05 -3.64 18.46
C ASN A 436 -4.35 -3.26 17.73
N ILE A 437 -5.08 -4.21 17.14
CA ILE A 437 -6.44 -3.96 16.60
C ILE A 437 -7.38 -3.49 17.71
N GLU A 438 -7.33 -4.11 18.90
CA GLU A 438 -8.14 -3.66 20.05
C GLU A 438 -7.84 -2.22 20.45
N LYS A 439 -6.55 -1.82 20.46
CA LYS A 439 -6.14 -0.43 20.70
C LYS A 439 -6.68 0.52 19.63
N VAL A 440 -6.66 0.12 18.35
CA VAL A 440 -7.28 0.90 17.26
C VAL A 440 -8.75 1.14 17.60
N ILE A 441 -9.53 0.09 17.87
CA ILE A 441 -10.97 0.23 18.11
C ILE A 441 -11.26 1.06 19.37
N LYS A 442 -10.48 0.88 20.44
CA LYS A 442 -10.64 1.62 21.69
C LYS A 442 -10.44 3.13 21.51
N ASN A 443 -9.55 3.53 20.60
CA ASN A 443 -9.18 4.93 20.39
C ASN A 443 -9.91 5.61 19.22
N HIS A 444 -10.96 4.97 18.69
CA HIS A 444 -11.80 5.54 17.64
C HIS A 444 -12.73 6.66 18.15
N VAL A 445 -12.74 7.77 17.43
CA VAL A 445 -13.71 8.86 17.58
C VAL A 445 -14.46 9.06 16.26
N ARG A 446 -15.79 9.15 16.37
CA ARG A 446 -16.66 9.44 15.23
C ARG A 446 -16.89 10.94 15.14
N LEU A 447 -16.63 11.52 13.97
CA LEU A 447 -16.98 12.89 13.61
C LEU A 447 -18.29 12.93 12.82
N GLU A 448 -18.84 14.13 12.66
CA GLU A 448 -20.05 14.41 11.90
C GLU A 448 -19.72 15.18 10.61
N TYR A 449 -20.43 14.87 9.53
CA TYR A 449 -20.29 15.59 8.27
C TYR A 449 -20.72 17.05 8.42
N GLY A 450 -19.95 17.96 7.82
CA GLY A 450 -20.22 19.40 7.81
C GLY A 450 -19.96 20.11 9.14
N VAL A 451 -19.56 19.40 10.19
CA VAL A 451 -19.25 19.97 11.50
C VAL A 451 -17.74 20.17 11.62
N SER A 452 -17.31 21.40 11.89
CA SER A 452 -15.91 21.72 12.14
C SER A 452 -15.51 21.24 13.54
N ASN A 453 -14.36 20.56 13.63
CA ASN A 453 -13.83 20.02 14.87
C ASN A 453 -12.34 20.36 15.00
N GLU A 454 -11.89 20.76 16.17
CA GLU A 454 -10.46 20.90 16.44
C GLU A 454 -9.87 19.54 16.84
N VAL A 455 -8.91 19.06 16.06
CA VAL A 455 -8.32 17.71 16.17
C VAL A 455 -6.84 17.73 16.53
N GLY A 456 -6.28 18.92 16.68
CA GLY A 456 -4.93 19.16 17.15
C GLY A 456 -4.74 20.66 17.38
N PRO A 457 -3.65 21.05 18.06
CA PRO A 457 -3.35 22.44 18.37
C PRO A 457 -3.45 23.38 17.14
N GLY A 458 -4.52 24.17 17.03
CA GLY A 458 -4.74 25.11 15.91
C GLY A 458 -5.10 24.44 14.58
N ILE A 459 -5.54 23.17 14.60
CA ILE A 459 -5.90 22.39 13.41
C ILE A 459 -7.41 22.07 13.44
N ILE A 460 -8.17 22.81 12.63
CA ILE A 460 -9.62 22.64 12.51
C ILE A 460 -9.93 21.82 11.27
N VAL A 461 -10.76 20.80 11.41
CA VAL A 461 -11.15 19.93 10.29
C VAL A 461 -12.66 19.83 10.14
N THR A 462 -13.10 19.91 8.90
CA THR A 462 -14.51 19.77 8.51
C THR A 462 -14.64 18.59 7.55
N PRO A 463 -15.22 17.46 7.99
CA PRO A 463 -15.46 16.31 7.12
C PRO A 463 -16.59 16.61 6.14
N ILE A 464 -16.41 16.28 4.87
CA ILE A 464 -17.39 16.42 3.79
C ILE A 464 -17.58 15.03 3.16
N ASP A 465 -18.79 14.69 2.75
CA ASP A 465 -19.05 13.37 2.15
C ASP A 465 -18.30 13.20 0.83
N ALA A 466 -17.42 12.20 0.78
CA ALA A 466 -16.64 11.88 -0.43
C ALA A 466 -17.43 11.05 -1.44
N CYS A 467 -18.61 10.53 -1.07
CA CYS A 467 -19.48 9.75 -1.95
C CYS A 467 -18.80 8.51 -2.58
N HIS A 468 -17.72 8.01 -1.99
CA HIS A 468 -16.96 6.86 -2.48
C HIS A 468 -17.52 5.55 -1.92
N ILE A 469 -17.56 5.43 -0.59
CA ILE A 469 -18.18 4.30 0.13
C ILE A 469 -18.92 4.83 1.37
N PRO A 470 -19.84 4.06 1.98
CA PRO A 470 -20.53 4.54 3.18
C PRO A 470 -19.55 4.92 4.29
N GLY A 471 -19.56 6.18 4.73
CA GLY A 471 -18.62 6.71 5.71
C GLY A 471 -17.31 7.26 5.14
N SER A 472 -17.18 7.41 3.82
CA SER A 472 -16.04 8.09 3.21
C SER A 472 -16.10 9.61 3.42
N ALA A 473 -14.96 10.23 3.70
CA ALA A 473 -14.82 11.67 3.91
C ALA A 473 -13.67 12.29 3.11
N VAL A 474 -13.97 13.46 2.55
CA VAL A 474 -13.00 14.51 2.23
C VAL A 474 -12.82 15.36 3.48
N TYR A 475 -11.59 15.71 3.85
CA TYR A 475 -11.32 16.62 4.95
C TYR A 475 -10.92 18.00 4.43
N LEU A 476 -11.69 19.03 4.76
CA LEU A 476 -11.26 20.41 4.68
C LEU A 476 -10.55 20.77 5.99
N ILE A 477 -9.26 21.06 5.91
CA ILE A 477 -8.37 21.31 7.04
C ILE A 477 -7.98 22.78 7.00
N ASP A 478 -8.21 23.50 8.09
CA ASP A 478 -7.83 24.90 8.28
C ASP A 478 -6.79 24.99 9.39
N ILE A 479 -5.63 25.55 9.06
CA ILE A 479 -4.52 25.80 9.98
C ILE A 479 -4.10 27.26 9.81
N GLU A 480 -4.42 28.09 10.80
CA GLU A 480 -4.15 29.54 10.78
C GLU A 480 -4.61 30.24 9.48
N GLY A 481 -5.75 29.81 8.91
CA GLY A 481 -6.32 30.37 7.68
C GLY A 481 -5.80 29.75 6.38
N VAL A 482 -4.80 28.87 6.43
CA VAL A 482 -4.37 28.07 5.28
C VAL A 482 -5.31 26.88 5.11
N LYS A 483 -6.02 26.82 3.98
CA LYS A 483 -6.98 25.75 3.69
C LYS A 483 -6.34 24.63 2.88
N ILE A 484 -6.33 23.43 3.43
CA ILE A 484 -5.87 22.20 2.79
C ILE A 484 -7.05 21.25 2.61
N LEU A 485 -7.33 20.83 1.39
CA LEU A 485 -8.34 19.83 1.08
C LEU A 485 -7.68 18.48 0.84
N TYR A 486 -8.01 17.48 1.65
CA TYR A 486 -7.58 16.09 1.45
C TYR A 486 -8.78 15.23 1.06
N THR A 487 -8.77 14.65 -0.13
CA THR A 487 -9.96 13.93 -0.63
C THR A 487 -10.08 12.50 -0.13
N GLY A 488 -8.97 11.83 0.22
CA GLY A 488 -8.94 10.37 0.18
C GLY A 488 -9.44 9.86 -1.18
N ASP A 489 -10.11 8.72 -1.21
CA ASP A 489 -10.88 8.31 -2.39
C ASP A 489 -12.24 9.00 -2.42
N PHE A 490 -12.62 9.54 -3.57
CA PHE A 490 -13.86 10.30 -3.75
C PHE A 490 -14.53 10.05 -5.10
N ASN A 491 -15.84 10.28 -5.15
CA ASN A 491 -16.65 10.12 -6.36
C ASN A 491 -17.50 11.35 -6.65
N MET A 492 -17.21 12.06 -7.74
CA MET A 492 -18.05 13.14 -8.24
C MET A 492 -19.25 12.59 -9.03
N ASP A 493 -19.18 11.35 -9.51
CA ASP A 493 -20.24 10.75 -10.31
C ASP A 493 -21.39 10.23 -9.46
N LYS A 494 -22.61 10.50 -9.93
CA LYS A 494 -23.81 9.88 -9.37
C LYS A 494 -23.70 8.36 -9.42
N SER A 495 -23.98 7.72 -8.30
CA SER A 495 -24.09 6.27 -8.14
C SER A 495 -25.46 5.90 -7.58
N VAL A 496 -25.73 4.61 -7.41
CA VAL A 496 -26.95 4.16 -6.72
C VAL A 496 -26.87 4.50 -5.22
N LEU A 497 -25.68 4.47 -4.62
CA LEU A 497 -25.48 4.78 -3.20
C LEU A 497 -25.45 6.28 -2.91
N PHE A 498 -24.94 7.08 -3.84
CA PHE A 498 -24.55 8.47 -3.59
C PHE A 498 -24.91 9.40 -4.76
N PRO A 499 -25.27 10.66 -4.47
CA PRO A 499 -25.56 11.65 -5.51
C PRO A 499 -24.32 12.14 -6.27
N GLY A 500 -23.11 11.89 -5.75
CA GLY A 500 -21.85 12.49 -6.19
C GLY A 500 -21.38 13.58 -5.21
N ALA A 501 -20.06 13.66 -5.00
CA ALA A 501 -19.46 14.57 -4.03
C ALA A 501 -19.62 16.03 -4.46
N ASN A 502 -19.86 16.91 -3.49
CA ASN A 502 -19.91 18.36 -3.68
C ASN A 502 -18.83 19.02 -2.82
N LEU A 503 -17.74 19.44 -3.45
CA LEU A 503 -16.50 19.80 -2.77
C LEU A 503 -16.11 21.26 -3.03
N PRO A 504 -15.45 21.94 -2.07
CA PRO A 504 -15.01 23.32 -2.21
C PRO A 504 -13.85 23.45 -3.20
N THR A 505 -13.78 24.58 -3.91
CA THR A 505 -12.75 24.86 -4.94
C THR A 505 -11.77 25.96 -4.53
N ASP A 506 -11.96 26.56 -3.36
CA ASP A 506 -11.22 27.70 -2.83
C ASP A 506 -10.10 27.33 -1.84
N ALA A 507 -9.76 26.04 -1.70
CA ALA A 507 -8.63 25.61 -0.88
C ALA A 507 -7.29 26.02 -1.51
N ASP A 508 -6.31 26.38 -0.67
CA ASP A 508 -4.95 26.78 -1.05
C ASP A 508 -4.11 25.59 -1.52
N TYR A 509 -4.38 24.41 -0.97
CA TYR A 509 -3.76 23.14 -1.35
C TYR A 509 -4.82 22.06 -1.50
N VAL A 510 -4.77 21.31 -2.60
CA VAL A 510 -5.69 20.20 -2.88
C VAL A 510 -4.88 18.93 -3.08
N ILE A 511 -4.96 18.02 -2.11
CA ILE A 511 -4.37 16.69 -2.15
C ILE A 511 -5.48 15.70 -2.55
N PHE A 512 -5.38 15.13 -3.76
CA PHE A 512 -6.50 14.42 -4.36
C PHE A 512 -6.17 13.04 -4.94
N ASP A 513 -7.16 12.15 -4.95
CA ASP A 513 -7.10 10.83 -5.60
C ASP A 513 -7.00 10.95 -7.14
N GLY A 514 -5.97 10.34 -7.69
CA GLY A 514 -5.68 10.28 -9.12
C GLY A 514 -5.91 8.90 -9.75
N THR A 515 -6.70 8.00 -9.12
CA THR A 515 -6.89 6.62 -9.57
C THR A 515 -7.36 6.52 -11.03
N TYR A 516 -8.23 7.44 -11.46
CA TYR A 516 -8.80 7.49 -12.81
C TYR A 516 -8.27 8.64 -13.67
N TRP A 517 -7.21 9.32 -13.25
CA TRP A 517 -6.62 10.40 -14.04
C TRP A 517 -6.20 9.91 -15.43
N ALA A 518 -6.63 10.62 -16.48
CA ALA A 518 -6.35 10.28 -17.88
C ALA A 518 -6.71 8.83 -18.28
N ARG A 519 -7.70 8.21 -17.62
CA ARG A 519 -8.25 6.90 -17.99
C ARG A 519 -9.54 7.06 -18.79
N GLU A 520 -9.97 6.00 -19.46
CA GLU A 520 -11.29 5.97 -20.08
C GLU A 520 -12.39 5.98 -19.03
N ASP A 521 -13.39 6.83 -19.25
CA ASP A 521 -14.62 6.86 -18.46
C ASP A 521 -15.42 5.57 -18.60
N PHE A 522 -16.20 5.25 -17.57
CA PHE A 522 -17.09 4.10 -17.55
C PHE A 522 -18.55 4.55 -17.66
N ASP A 523 -19.33 3.86 -18.49
CA ASP A 523 -20.76 4.13 -18.68
C ASP A 523 -21.60 3.28 -17.71
N ARG A 524 -22.06 3.90 -16.62
CA ARG A 524 -22.90 3.21 -15.62
C ARG A 524 -24.25 2.74 -16.17
N THR A 525 -24.79 3.40 -17.21
CA THR A 525 -26.05 2.99 -17.84
C THR A 525 -25.84 1.68 -18.60
N LYS A 526 -24.78 1.62 -19.40
CA LYS A 526 -24.38 0.39 -20.10
C LYS A 526 -24.15 -0.75 -19.12
N VAL A 527 -23.53 -0.48 -17.97
CA VAL A 527 -23.33 -1.52 -16.93
C VAL A 527 -24.65 -2.02 -16.35
N ARG A 528 -25.63 -1.14 -16.06
CA ARG A 528 -26.97 -1.58 -15.63
C ARG A 528 -27.59 -2.52 -16.66
N ASP A 529 -27.51 -2.16 -17.94
CA ASP A 529 -28.08 -2.95 -19.02
C ASP A 529 -27.38 -4.31 -19.16
N GLN A 530 -26.05 -4.34 -19.04
CA GLN A 530 -25.26 -5.58 -19.02
C GLN A 530 -25.70 -6.49 -17.87
N ILE A 531 -25.74 -5.98 -16.64
CA ILE A 531 -26.16 -6.76 -15.45
C ILE A 531 -27.58 -7.30 -15.62
N SER A 532 -28.51 -6.44 -16.04
CA SER A 532 -29.91 -6.82 -16.22
C SER A 532 -30.06 -7.91 -17.29
N LYS A 533 -29.36 -7.77 -18.41
CA LYS A 533 -29.41 -8.73 -19.51
C LYS A 533 -28.80 -10.07 -19.11
N THR A 534 -27.61 -10.07 -18.51
CA THR A 534 -26.94 -11.30 -18.09
C THR A 534 -27.77 -12.09 -17.08
N ILE A 535 -28.43 -11.42 -16.13
CA ILE A 535 -29.29 -12.09 -15.13
C ILE A 535 -30.60 -12.63 -15.75
N ALA A 536 -31.11 -11.98 -16.80
CA ALA A 536 -32.28 -12.46 -17.52
C ALA A 536 -31.98 -13.69 -18.39
N ASP A 537 -30.79 -13.74 -19.00
CA ASP A 537 -30.40 -14.78 -19.95
C ASP A 537 -29.79 -16.02 -19.28
N HIS A 538 -29.27 -15.90 -18.04
CA HIS A 538 -28.47 -16.92 -17.36
C HIS A 538 -28.84 -17.14 -15.90
N GLY A 539 -28.58 -18.32 -15.35
CA GLY A 539 -28.79 -18.68 -13.95
C GLY A 539 -28.23 -20.06 -13.58
N PRO A 540 -27.65 -20.26 -12.37
CA PRO A 540 -27.40 -19.28 -11.31
C PRO A 540 -26.37 -18.20 -11.70
N VAL A 541 -26.42 -17.05 -11.04
CA VAL A 541 -25.47 -15.95 -11.26
C VAL A 541 -24.65 -15.66 -10.01
N VAL A 542 -23.32 -15.63 -10.14
CA VAL A 542 -22.40 -15.21 -9.06
C VAL A 542 -21.83 -13.83 -9.39
N ILE A 543 -21.89 -12.91 -8.42
CA ILE A 543 -21.35 -11.55 -8.54
C ILE A 543 -20.27 -11.33 -7.47
N PRO A 544 -18.99 -11.64 -7.79
CA PRO A 544 -17.87 -11.31 -6.93
C PRO A 544 -17.74 -9.80 -6.82
N SER A 545 -17.72 -9.31 -5.58
CA SER A 545 -17.62 -7.87 -5.31
C SER A 545 -16.76 -7.59 -4.08
N PHE A 546 -16.18 -6.40 -4.01
CA PHE A 546 -15.55 -5.95 -2.77
C PHE A 546 -16.63 -5.80 -1.69
N ALA A 547 -16.33 -6.29 -0.48
CA ALA A 547 -17.29 -6.40 0.61
C ALA A 547 -17.83 -5.04 1.08
N VAL A 548 -17.04 -3.97 0.86
CA VAL A 548 -17.38 -2.59 1.20
C VAL A 548 -17.57 -1.79 -0.09
N GLY A 549 -18.63 -0.98 -0.13
CA GLY A 549 -19.00 -0.15 -1.27
C GLY A 549 -19.64 -0.95 -2.39
N ARG A 550 -18.84 -1.72 -3.14
CA ARG A 550 -19.28 -2.39 -4.38
C ARG A 550 -20.43 -3.37 -4.16
N SER A 551 -20.36 -4.20 -3.11
CA SER A 551 -21.44 -5.14 -2.77
C SER A 551 -22.77 -4.42 -2.54
N GLN A 552 -22.74 -3.32 -1.78
CA GLN A 552 -23.94 -2.57 -1.44
C GLN A 552 -24.52 -1.84 -2.66
N GLU A 553 -23.67 -1.30 -3.53
CA GLU A 553 -24.13 -0.66 -4.77
C GLU A 553 -24.79 -1.68 -5.71
N ILE A 554 -24.22 -2.88 -5.84
CA ILE A 554 -24.82 -3.95 -6.64
C ILE A 554 -26.18 -4.36 -6.07
N LEU A 555 -26.29 -4.59 -4.76
CA LEU A 555 -27.56 -5.01 -4.13
C LEU A 555 -28.68 -4.01 -4.40
N LEU A 556 -28.41 -2.71 -4.22
CA LEU A 556 -29.39 -1.67 -4.51
C LEU A 556 -29.69 -1.55 -6.01
N MET A 557 -28.69 -1.74 -6.87
CA MET A 557 -28.91 -1.76 -8.32
C MET A 557 -29.85 -2.90 -8.74
N LEU A 558 -29.67 -4.10 -8.17
CA LEU A 558 -30.56 -5.23 -8.40
C LEU A 558 -31.99 -4.95 -7.91
N GLU A 559 -32.14 -4.26 -6.77
CA GLU A 559 -33.44 -3.81 -6.26
C GLU A 559 -34.12 -2.80 -7.20
N GLU A 560 -33.40 -1.78 -7.65
CA GLU A 560 -33.92 -0.77 -8.59
C GLU A 560 -34.28 -1.35 -9.96
N LEU A 561 -33.58 -2.41 -10.39
CA LEU A 561 -33.90 -3.16 -11.61
C LEU A 561 -35.09 -4.11 -11.41
N GLY A 562 -35.60 -4.27 -10.18
CA GLY A 562 -36.67 -5.21 -9.86
C GLY A 562 -36.25 -6.69 -9.89
N ILE A 563 -34.95 -6.98 -10.00
CA ILE A 563 -34.41 -8.34 -10.05
C ILE A 563 -34.68 -9.06 -8.74
N THR A 564 -34.57 -8.36 -7.61
CA THR A 564 -34.85 -8.88 -6.25
C THR A 564 -36.29 -9.36 -6.05
N LYS A 565 -37.23 -8.95 -6.91
CA LYS A 565 -38.63 -9.40 -6.87
C LYS A 565 -38.88 -10.65 -7.69
N ASN A 566 -38.03 -10.91 -8.69
CA ASN A 566 -38.24 -11.97 -9.68
C ASN A 566 -37.23 -13.11 -9.55
N ARG A 567 -36.10 -12.88 -8.87
CA ARG A 567 -35.01 -13.84 -8.66
C ARG A 567 -34.69 -13.95 -7.18
N ASN A 568 -34.09 -15.06 -6.77
CA ASN A 568 -33.64 -15.24 -5.39
C ASN A 568 -32.27 -14.58 -5.18
N VAL A 569 -32.28 -13.29 -4.82
CA VAL A 569 -31.05 -12.53 -4.57
C VAL A 569 -30.57 -12.76 -3.14
N MET A 570 -29.29 -13.14 -2.99
CA MET A 570 -28.67 -13.38 -1.71
C MET A 570 -27.34 -12.64 -1.55
N VAL A 571 -27.00 -12.31 -0.30
CA VAL A 571 -25.67 -11.80 0.09
C VAL A 571 -25.06 -12.71 1.17
N THR A 572 -23.72 -12.85 1.17
CA THR A 572 -23.02 -13.72 2.13
C THR A 572 -21.66 -13.18 2.59
N GLY A 573 -21.13 -13.77 3.65
CA GLY A 573 -19.78 -13.54 4.15
C GLY A 573 -19.58 -12.11 4.67
N MET A 574 -18.41 -11.54 4.39
CA MET A 574 -18.10 -10.18 4.82
C MET A 574 -19.01 -9.13 4.17
N ALA A 575 -19.43 -9.34 2.91
CA ALA A 575 -20.35 -8.42 2.23
C ALA A 575 -21.67 -8.28 3.00
N GLU A 576 -22.22 -9.38 3.51
CA GLU A 576 -23.43 -9.37 4.35
C GLU A 576 -23.21 -8.60 5.67
N GLN A 577 -22.09 -8.87 6.35
CA GLN A 577 -21.75 -8.20 7.61
C GLN A 577 -21.63 -6.69 7.42
N VAL A 578 -20.93 -6.25 6.36
CA VAL A 578 -20.77 -4.84 6.04
C VAL A 578 -22.11 -4.22 5.65
N THR A 579 -22.92 -4.86 4.81
CA THR A 579 -24.26 -4.39 4.44
C THR A 579 -25.12 -4.10 5.68
N LYS A 580 -25.05 -4.96 6.70
CA LYS A 580 -25.72 -4.74 7.99
C LYS A 580 -25.16 -3.55 8.77
N ILE A 581 -23.84 -3.40 8.83
CA ILE A 581 -23.17 -2.29 9.54
C ILE A 581 -23.50 -0.95 8.89
N VAL A 582 -23.52 -0.88 7.55
CA VAL A 582 -23.83 0.37 6.83
C VAL A 582 -25.33 0.68 6.80
N GLY A 583 -26.20 -0.26 7.16
CA GLY A 583 -27.64 -0.07 7.23
C GLY A 583 -28.37 -0.11 5.88
N VAL A 584 -27.78 -0.72 4.86
CA VAL A 584 -28.40 -0.88 3.53
C VAL A 584 -29.39 -2.05 3.57
N THR A 585 -30.63 -1.82 3.13
CA THR A 585 -31.72 -2.81 3.18
C THR A 585 -32.49 -2.86 1.85
N GLY A 586 -33.12 -3.99 1.57
CA GLY A 586 -33.94 -4.23 0.38
C GLY A 586 -34.43 -5.67 0.33
N SER A 587 -34.95 -6.10 -0.82
CA SER A 587 -35.67 -7.37 -0.99
C SER A 587 -34.71 -8.54 -1.30
N TRP A 588 -33.65 -8.72 -0.52
CA TRP A 588 -32.69 -9.82 -0.68
C TRP A 588 -32.44 -10.55 0.64
N ASP A 589 -32.03 -11.81 0.54
CA ASP A 589 -31.81 -12.68 1.70
C ASP A 589 -30.32 -12.78 2.11
N SER A 590 -30.10 -13.15 3.36
CA SER A 590 -28.78 -13.63 3.79
C SER A 590 -28.65 -15.12 3.43
N MET A 591 -27.56 -15.48 2.76
CA MET A 591 -27.32 -16.87 2.40
C MET A 591 -27.14 -17.74 3.66
N LYS A 592 -27.84 -18.87 3.74
CA LYS A 592 -27.65 -19.83 4.83
C LYS A 592 -26.23 -20.40 4.79
N LYS A 593 -25.54 -20.41 5.94
CA LYS A 593 -24.13 -20.84 6.06
C LYS A 593 -23.83 -22.25 5.54
N ASN A 594 -24.82 -23.14 5.51
CA ASN A 594 -24.71 -24.52 5.06
C ASN A 594 -25.11 -24.72 3.58
N ARG A 595 -25.54 -23.67 2.88
CA ARG A 595 -25.90 -23.74 1.47
C ARG A 595 -24.63 -23.72 0.63
N VAL A 596 -24.35 -24.83 -0.04
CA VAL A 596 -23.19 -25.00 -0.92
C VAL A 596 -23.59 -24.81 -2.39
N HIS A 597 -24.80 -25.24 -2.76
CA HIS A 597 -25.28 -25.24 -4.14
C HIS A 597 -26.25 -24.08 -4.42
N LEU A 598 -26.14 -23.53 -5.62
CA LEU A 598 -27.02 -22.50 -6.15
C LEU A 598 -27.99 -23.10 -7.17
N ASP A 599 -29.25 -22.70 -7.08
CA ASP A 599 -30.33 -23.07 -7.99
C ASP A 599 -30.41 -22.09 -9.18
N GLU A 600 -31.06 -22.49 -10.29
CA GLU A 600 -31.13 -21.69 -11.53
C GLU A 600 -31.71 -20.27 -11.34
N GLU A 601 -32.51 -20.05 -10.29
CA GLU A 601 -33.11 -18.75 -9.95
C GLU A 601 -32.25 -17.88 -9.02
N ASP A 602 -31.11 -18.39 -8.54
CA ASP A 602 -30.29 -17.69 -7.56
C ASP A 602 -29.37 -16.63 -8.20
N VAL A 603 -29.26 -15.49 -7.52
CA VAL A 603 -28.25 -14.47 -7.77
C VAL A 603 -27.48 -14.21 -6.47
N LEU A 604 -26.20 -14.53 -6.44
CA LEU A 604 -25.35 -14.42 -5.25
C LEU A 604 -24.39 -13.23 -5.35
N VAL A 605 -24.50 -12.28 -4.42
CA VAL A 605 -23.48 -11.23 -4.20
C VAL A 605 -22.56 -11.66 -3.06
N ALA A 606 -21.28 -11.83 -3.35
CA ALA A 606 -20.32 -12.33 -2.36
C ALA A 606 -19.00 -11.55 -2.38
N GLY A 607 -18.40 -11.44 -1.18
CA GLY A 607 -17.07 -10.85 -1.01
C GLY A 607 -15.99 -11.61 -1.78
N GLY A 608 -15.00 -10.86 -2.28
CA GLY A 608 -13.88 -11.39 -3.06
C GLY A 608 -13.86 -10.86 -4.49
N GLY A 609 -13.92 -9.54 -4.67
CA GLY A 609 -14.12 -8.88 -5.97
C GLY A 609 -13.13 -9.28 -7.08
N MET A 610 -11.89 -9.63 -6.73
CA MET A 610 -10.88 -10.11 -7.68
C MET A 610 -10.77 -11.64 -7.74
N MET A 611 -11.68 -12.36 -7.06
CA MET A 611 -11.77 -13.83 -7.03
C MET A 611 -10.54 -14.55 -6.45
N ALA A 612 -9.71 -13.87 -5.67
CA ALA A 612 -8.50 -14.45 -5.04
C ALA A 612 -8.80 -15.58 -4.04
N GLY A 613 -10.03 -15.67 -3.54
CA GLY A 613 -10.47 -16.69 -2.59
C GLY A 613 -11.85 -16.35 -1.99
N GLY A 614 -12.21 -17.06 -0.93
CA GLY A 614 -13.46 -16.83 -0.21
C GLY A 614 -14.71 -17.41 -0.90
N LEU A 615 -15.88 -16.99 -0.44
CA LEU A 615 -17.17 -17.57 -0.84
C LEU A 615 -17.51 -17.30 -2.31
N ALA A 616 -17.16 -16.13 -2.85
CA ALA A 616 -17.38 -15.85 -4.28
C ALA A 616 -16.62 -16.85 -5.17
N ARG A 617 -15.34 -17.09 -4.86
CA ARG A 617 -14.51 -18.08 -5.57
C ARG A 617 -15.04 -19.49 -5.39
N HIS A 618 -15.46 -19.86 -4.19
CA HIS A 618 -16.03 -21.18 -3.92
C HIS A 618 -17.28 -21.45 -4.78
N HIS A 619 -18.27 -20.54 -4.79
CA HIS A 619 -19.48 -20.75 -5.57
C HIS A 619 -19.26 -20.64 -7.08
N PHE A 620 -18.30 -19.84 -7.53
CA PHE A 620 -17.86 -19.89 -8.93
C PHE A 620 -17.30 -21.27 -9.29
N ASN A 621 -16.44 -21.85 -8.44
CA ASN A 621 -15.85 -23.15 -8.72
C ASN A 621 -16.90 -24.25 -8.85
N GLU A 622 -18.00 -24.17 -8.11
CA GLU A 622 -19.12 -25.13 -8.24
C GLU A 622 -19.93 -24.95 -9.55
N GLN A 623 -19.84 -23.78 -10.20
CA GLN A 623 -20.67 -23.42 -11.36
C GLN A 623 -19.89 -23.22 -12.66
N HIS A 624 -18.55 -23.25 -12.64
CA HIS A 624 -17.75 -22.86 -13.80
C HIS A 624 -17.99 -23.74 -15.03
N ASP A 625 -18.41 -25.00 -14.85
CA ASP A 625 -18.72 -25.94 -15.94
C ASP A 625 -20.20 -25.91 -16.39
N ASN A 626 -21.06 -25.16 -15.71
CA ASN A 626 -22.47 -25.04 -16.05
C ASN A 626 -22.68 -23.98 -17.15
N PRO A 627 -23.09 -24.37 -18.38
CA PRO A 627 -23.26 -23.42 -19.48
C PRO A 627 -24.44 -22.46 -19.30
N LYS A 628 -25.36 -22.76 -18.37
CA LYS A 628 -26.46 -21.85 -18.01
C LYS A 628 -26.05 -20.81 -16.98
N ALA A 629 -25.02 -21.08 -16.19
CA ALA A 629 -24.58 -20.17 -15.13
C ALA A 629 -23.85 -18.96 -15.72
N ALA A 630 -23.80 -17.88 -14.94
CA ALA A 630 -22.98 -16.73 -15.25
C ALA A 630 -22.21 -16.21 -14.04
N VAL A 631 -21.08 -15.58 -14.31
CA VAL A 631 -20.33 -14.78 -13.35
C VAL A 631 -20.18 -13.36 -13.86
N ILE A 632 -20.59 -12.40 -13.04
CA ILE A 632 -20.49 -10.98 -13.37
C ILE A 632 -19.37 -10.38 -12.55
N LEU A 633 -18.23 -10.13 -13.20
CA LEU A 633 -17.08 -9.50 -12.57
C LEU A 633 -17.33 -8.00 -12.45
N CYS A 634 -17.33 -7.50 -11.20
CA CYS A 634 -17.68 -6.12 -10.87
C CYS A 634 -16.50 -5.43 -10.18
N GLY A 635 -15.94 -4.39 -10.81
CA GLY A 635 -14.87 -3.58 -10.22
C GLY A 635 -13.52 -3.69 -10.94
N TYR A 636 -12.47 -3.21 -10.29
CA TYR A 636 -11.10 -3.34 -10.80
C TYR A 636 -10.57 -4.76 -10.58
N LEU A 637 -9.93 -5.31 -11.60
CA LEU A 637 -9.25 -6.60 -11.57
C LEU A 637 -7.77 -6.35 -11.74
N ALA A 638 -6.99 -6.52 -10.66
CA ALA A 638 -5.54 -6.43 -10.78
C ALA A 638 -5.01 -7.56 -11.69
N PRO A 639 -3.98 -7.29 -12.50
CA PRO A 639 -3.36 -8.32 -13.33
C PRO A 639 -3.04 -9.59 -12.55
N ARG A 640 -3.25 -10.75 -13.18
CA ARG A 640 -3.00 -12.09 -12.62
C ARG A 640 -3.83 -12.50 -11.40
N THR A 641 -4.81 -11.69 -10.99
CA THR A 641 -5.84 -12.20 -10.06
C THR A 641 -6.70 -13.24 -10.75
N PRO A 642 -7.31 -14.21 -10.04
CA PRO A 642 -8.18 -15.21 -10.67
C PRO A 642 -9.31 -14.58 -11.50
N GLY A 643 -9.90 -13.47 -11.04
CA GLY A 643 -10.90 -12.74 -11.81
C GLY A 643 -10.35 -12.15 -13.13
N TRP A 644 -9.12 -11.64 -13.10
CA TRP A 644 -8.43 -11.19 -14.32
C TRP A 644 -8.13 -12.36 -15.27
N ASN A 645 -7.66 -13.49 -14.74
CA ASN A 645 -7.37 -14.69 -15.54
C ASN A 645 -8.62 -15.24 -16.23
N LEU A 646 -9.73 -15.27 -15.49
CA LEU A 646 -11.02 -15.68 -15.99
C LEU A 646 -11.48 -14.80 -17.15
N LEU A 647 -11.42 -13.47 -16.98
CA LEU A 647 -11.80 -12.50 -18.01
C LEU A 647 -10.97 -12.64 -19.31
N HIS A 648 -9.69 -12.98 -19.19
CA HIS A 648 -8.78 -13.09 -20.34
C HIS A 648 -8.66 -14.53 -20.88
N GLY A 649 -9.51 -15.45 -20.44
CA GLY A 649 -9.55 -16.83 -20.94
C GLY A 649 -8.34 -17.69 -20.53
N TYR A 650 -7.60 -17.28 -19.51
CA TYR A 650 -6.51 -18.09 -18.95
C TYR A 650 -7.03 -19.22 -18.06
N GLU A 651 -8.21 -19.05 -17.46
CA GLU A 651 -8.88 -20.08 -16.67
C GLU A 651 -10.01 -20.74 -17.47
N PRO A 652 -9.99 -22.08 -17.70
CA PRO A 652 -11.05 -22.78 -18.43
C PRO A 652 -12.40 -22.69 -17.71
N HIS A 653 -13.47 -22.47 -18.47
CA HIS A 653 -14.84 -22.40 -17.98
C HIS A 653 -15.84 -22.61 -19.13
N ASN A 654 -17.04 -23.11 -18.81
CA ASN A 654 -18.19 -23.20 -19.72
C ASN A 654 -19.30 -22.18 -19.38
N CYS A 655 -19.32 -21.65 -18.16
CA CYS A 655 -20.27 -20.61 -17.75
C CYS A 655 -20.05 -19.29 -18.51
N THR A 656 -21.03 -18.40 -18.49
CA THR A 656 -20.88 -17.08 -19.12
C THR A 656 -20.11 -16.14 -18.19
N VAL A 657 -19.05 -15.50 -18.70
CA VAL A 657 -18.29 -14.48 -17.97
C VAL A 657 -18.63 -13.10 -18.54
N GLU A 658 -19.22 -12.24 -17.72
CA GLU A 658 -19.51 -10.84 -18.08
C GLU A 658 -18.66 -9.89 -17.25
N TYR A 659 -18.13 -8.83 -17.88
CA TYR A 659 -17.41 -7.77 -17.17
C TYR A 659 -18.21 -6.47 -17.12
N ALA A 660 -18.85 -6.26 -15.97
CA ALA A 660 -19.64 -5.07 -15.65
C ALA A 660 -18.76 -4.07 -14.88
N ARG A 661 -17.94 -3.31 -15.61
CA ARG A 661 -16.94 -2.40 -15.01
C ARG A 661 -17.60 -1.23 -14.28
N LEU A 662 -17.68 -1.32 -12.96
CA LEU A 662 -18.11 -0.23 -12.09
C LEU A 662 -16.97 0.27 -11.19
N SER A 663 -16.84 1.59 -11.08
CA SER A 663 -15.94 2.25 -10.14
C SER A 663 -16.71 3.07 -9.10
N ALA A 664 -16.15 3.15 -7.91
CA ALA A 664 -16.59 4.07 -6.87
C ALA A 664 -15.69 5.31 -6.80
N HIS A 665 -14.69 5.41 -7.68
CA HIS A 665 -13.91 6.62 -7.88
C HIS A 665 -14.54 7.48 -8.96
N SER A 666 -14.22 8.77 -8.93
CA SER A 666 -14.60 9.72 -9.97
C SER A 666 -14.12 9.25 -11.35
N SER A 667 -14.95 9.43 -12.36
CA SER A 667 -14.61 9.33 -13.78
C SER A 667 -13.51 10.33 -14.12
N ALA A 668 -12.71 10.03 -15.15
CA ALA A 668 -11.60 10.88 -15.54
C ALA A 668 -12.09 12.29 -15.91
N SER A 669 -13.19 12.39 -16.66
CA SER A 669 -13.74 13.69 -17.07
C SER A 669 -14.20 14.54 -15.88
N ASN A 670 -14.92 13.95 -14.91
CA ASN A 670 -15.40 14.70 -13.75
C ASN A 670 -14.27 15.03 -12.77
N LEU A 671 -13.31 14.12 -12.60
CA LEU A 671 -12.09 14.36 -11.83
C LEU A 671 -11.31 15.55 -12.41
N GLU A 672 -11.02 15.51 -13.70
CA GLU A 672 -10.25 16.57 -14.38
C GLU A 672 -10.99 17.92 -14.33
N SER A 673 -12.31 17.93 -14.58
CA SER A 673 -13.13 19.14 -14.51
C SER A 673 -13.09 19.78 -13.12
N TYR A 674 -13.29 18.98 -12.07
CA TYR A 674 -13.24 19.45 -10.69
C TYR A 674 -11.85 19.99 -10.33
N ILE A 675 -10.79 19.21 -10.58
CA ILE A 675 -9.42 19.61 -10.25
C ILE A 675 -8.98 20.85 -11.04
N ASN A 676 -9.44 21.03 -12.28
CA ASN A 676 -9.19 22.24 -13.04
C ASN A 676 -9.87 23.48 -12.45
N SER A 677 -11.03 23.32 -11.81
CA SER A 677 -11.75 24.41 -11.14
C SER A 677 -11.12 24.85 -9.81
N CYS A 678 -10.31 23.99 -9.17
CA CYS A 678 -9.61 24.33 -7.93
C CYS A 678 -8.53 25.40 -8.14
N LYS A 679 -8.51 26.40 -7.25
CA LYS A 679 -7.60 27.56 -7.32
C LYS A 679 -6.19 27.28 -6.80
N GLY A 680 -6.08 26.50 -5.73
CA GLY A 680 -4.84 26.22 -5.02
C GLY A 680 -3.86 25.31 -5.75
N ARG A 681 -2.75 24.98 -5.07
CA ARG A 681 -1.75 24.02 -5.53
C ARG A 681 -2.34 22.61 -5.56
N LYS A 682 -2.23 21.95 -6.71
CA LYS A 682 -2.83 20.63 -7.00
C LYS A 682 -1.80 19.53 -6.81
N ILE A 683 -2.07 18.60 -5.91
CA ILE A 683 -1.17 17.52 -5.53
C ILE A 683 -1.92 16.20 -5.73
N MET A 684 -1.55 15.48 -6.77
CA MET A 684 -2.15 14.20 -7.10
C MET A 684 -1.45 13.08 -6.34
N VAL A 685 -2.24 12.35 -5.57
CA VAL A 685 -1.85 11.12 -4.89
C VAL A 685 -2.71 9.97 -5.41
N HIS A 686 -2.48 8.77 -4.90
CA HIS A 686 -3.21 7.55 -5.19
C HIS A 686 -3.37 7.28 -6.70
N THR A 687 -2.29 7.50 -7.47
CA THR A 687 -2.34 7.50 -8.93
C THR A 687 -1.52 6.37 -9.56
N PRO A 688 -1.99 5.77 -10.66
CA PRO A 688 -1.20 4.88 -11.51
C PRO A 688 -0.22 5.65 -12.41
N VAL A 689 -0.34 6.98 -12.50
CA VAL A 689 0.44 7.81 -13.43
C VAL A 689 1.83 8.07 -12.86
N TYR A 690 2.85 7.78 -13.66
CA TYR A 690 4.24 8.00 -13.26
C TYR A 690 4.71 9.44 -13.44
N SER A 691 4.27 10.08 -14.53
CA SER A 691 4.70 11.43 -14.90
C SER A 691 3.67 12.48 -14.51
N PRO A 692 4.05 13.54 -13.77
CA PRO A 692 3.12 14.58 -13.34
C PRO A 692 2.51 15.33 -14.54
N PRO A 693 1.18 15.49 -14.61
CA PRO A 693 0.53 16.36 -15.59
C PRO A 693 0.93 17.83 -15.40
N LYS A 694 0.74 18.65 -16.44
CA LYS A 694 1.05 20.08 -16.37
C LYS A 694 0.24 20.77 -15.26
N GLY A 695 0.93 21.45 -14.35
CA GLY A 695 0.30 22.19 -13.25
C GLY A 695 -0.16 21.32 -12.08
N ILE A 696 0.17 20.02 -12.09
CA ILE A 696 -0.16 19.06 -11.04
C ILE A 696 1.13 18.43 -10.54
N MET A 697 1.30 18.39 -9.23
CA MET A 697 2.43 17.73 -8.59
C MET A 697 2.07 16.28 -8.28
N ILE A 698 3.01 15.35 -8.50
CA ILE A 698 2.96 14.00 -7.92
C ILE A 698 4.14 13.91 -6.94
N PRO A 699 3.90 13.74 -5.63
CA PRO A 699 4.97 13.74 -4.64
C PRO A 699 5.81 12.45 -4.73
N GLN A 700 7.10 12.56 -4.40
CA GLN A 700 7.96 11.42 -4.11
C GLN A 700 7.79 10.95 -2.67
N TYR A 701 8.27 9.74 -2.35
CA TYR A 701 8.28 9.26 -0.97
C TYR A 701 9.14 10.16 -0.09
N LYS A 702 8.62 10.51 1.09
CA LYS A 702 9.20 11.46 2.06
C LYS A 702 9.41 12.87 1.51
N GLU A 703 8.83 13.22 0.36
CA GLU A 703 8.84 14.58 -0.15
C GLU A 703 8.09 15.51 0.82
N ARG A 704 8.57 16.75 0.94
CA ARG A 704 8.06 17.75 1.88
C ARG A 704 7.60 18.99 1.14
N ILE A 705 6.44 19.50 1.55
CA ILE A 705 5.97 20.82 1.16
C ILE A 705 5.96 21.69 2.42
N VAL A 706 6.76 22.75 2.40
CA VAL A 706 6.82 23.75 3.48
C VAL A 706 5.93 24.93 3.10
N ILE A 707 5.07 25.35 4.00
CA ILE A 707 4.16 26.48 3.86
C ILE A 707 4.46 27.47 5.01
N PRO A 708 4.91 28.70 4.73
CA PRO A 708 4.99 29.74 5.75
C PRO A 708 3.59 30.26 6.08
N THR A 709 3.31 30.47 7.36
CA THR A 709 2.03 31.02 7.86
C THR A 709 2.15 32.46 8.33
#